data_AF-A0A7V3DH30-F1
#
_entry.id   AF-A0A7V3DH30-F1
#
_cell.length_a   1.000
_cell.length_b   1.000
_cell.length_c   1.000
_cell.angle_alpha   90.00
_cell.angle_beta   90.00
_cell.angle_gamma   90.00
#
_symmetry.space_group_name_H-M   'P 1'
#
loop_
_entity.id
_entity.type
_entity.pdbx_description
1 polymer ?
#
loop_
_entity_poly.entity_id
_entity_poly.type
_entity_poly.pdbx_seq_one_letter_code
_entity_poly.pdbx_strand_id
1 'polypeptide(L)'
;MKLNRYTWVSATLIGIVVLILACVAVSLIGLRGEPRDAPIQAARRPFGLPLYSPVKAAGSDLRAWMFRWFDLPILIRMADAEFSHASYLSHFEKMKINPARLQLTNESEVRVYFIGEGSGIETALGINLEGMGADEGNPRILFPNVSTRRQLDVAARLARILRPFAWLALGGRSMEKPLIPGDFVDLGKLPPGSTLNFFLNSPGQGLFNPVPERNPDGVAHMVASAVEGTPFLLISFEDLLGGGDQDYEDAVFAVEISDENVQALLGRHDPWRYAKRIFWRIATAAIVILGPLLFLLLRQYWRSRKVRQALADAERLVQSRKAHEALVTLRKTRELVPRNQVRKWQEMTFNAATQGADIAHLMALENESPELFAEREPESLAVGHAQIETDQLTAYAGLRKVWQDREKTPSAWALLDAGAMAKEGREKDAAELLENIKCDPVRESIRLARLAAMAVRDDPGKAASLIAKALEAGPRVAEAHILAGMVFEELGKTQEAFAEHGIAMRLAPRDPFARDRMADFCCRHGQYAQGVKLWYEGLRPPSMDFAWTKYLFWTRVAVRMGEVPQGLEPPPGPLEPLAAFMLTLPPERFWDSSGFHRIADRYPHLAARQEVHWLRLLEVLRTGRDIEARWLLSFEREGRDSWNPHLETALLRIVLYRLTGSLGPFEVESAESSFRGQPHPFLAELERQARGSDPDLPAPLLTLVKSDFIYAAACLAAGWPEAAVRLYPDEDPPAAAPEWAKSLFRQARTQAGKANQP
;
A
#
# COMPACT_ATOMS: atom_id res chain seq x y z
N MET A 1 12.29 3.22 -17.55
CA MET A 1 11.40 2.03 -17.51
C MET A 1 11.53 1.35 -16.15
N LYS A 2 10.60 1.63 -15.23
CA LYS A 2 10.49 0.96 -13.93
C LYS A 2 9.44 -0.15 -14.06
N LEU A 3 9.87 -1.41 -14.12
CA LEU A 3 8.94 -2.54 -14.09
C LEU A 3 8.31 -2.64 -12.70
N ASN A 4 6.98 -2.66 -12.69
CA ASN A 4 6.11 -2.53 -11.54
C ASN A 4 6.28 -3.71 -10.56
N ARG A 5 6.64 -3.44 -9.30
CA ARG A 5 6.75 -4.46 -8.21
C ARG A 5 5.39 -5.05 -7.79
N TYR A 6 4.28 -4.54 -8.34
CA TYR A 6 2.91 -4.97 -8.00
C TYR A 6 2.42 -6.22 -8.77
N THR A 7 3.04 -6.58 -9.89
CA THR A 7 2.58 -7.72 -10.72
C THR A 7 2.93 -9.10 -10.14
N TRP A 8 3.97 -9.18 -9.31
CA TRP A 8 4.38 -10.44 -8.67
C TRP A 8 3.57 -10.77 -7.42
N VAL A 9 3.14 -9.75 -6.67
CA VAL A 9 2.28 -9.95 -5.49
C VAL A 9 0.88 -10.38 -5.93
N SER A 10 0.34 -9.81 -7.02
CA SER A 10 -0.98 -10.22 -7.54
C SER A 10 -0.98 -11.64 -8.11
N ALA A 11 0.05 -12.05 -8.87
CA ALA A 11 0.13 -13.42 -9.38
C ALA A 11 0.25 -14.47 -8.26
N THR A 12 1.01 -14.16 -7.20
CA THR A 12 1.17 -15.06 -6.04
C THR A 12 -0.09 -15.10 -5.19
N LEU A 13 -0.78 -13.97 -5.01
CA LEU A 13 -2.05 -13.90 -4.27
C LEU A 13 -3.18 -14.60 -5.03
N ILE A 14 -3.25 -14.44 -6.36
CA ILE A 14 -4.19 -15.17 -7.22
C ILE A 14 -3.89 -16.67 -7.17
N GLY A 15 -2.62 -17.07 -7.23
CA GLY A 15 -2.22 -18.47 -7.08
C GLY A 15 -2.63 -19.07 -5.73
N ILE A 16 -2.44 -18.33 -4.63
CA ILE A 16 -2.84 -18.74 -3.28
C ILE A 16 -4.37 -18.78 -3.14
N VAL A 17 -5.10 -17.80 -3.69
CA VAL A 17 -6.57 -17.76 -3.66
C VAL A 17 -7.17 -18.90 -4.49
N VAL A 18 -6.59 -19.22 -5.64
CA VAL A 18 -7.00 -20.39 -6.45
C VAL A 18 -6.70 -21.69 -5.73
N LEU A 19 -5.55 -21.81 -5.04
CA LEU A 19 -5.20 -22.99 -4.26
C LEU A 19 -6.13 -23.16 -3.04
N ILE A 20 -6.44 -22.06 -2.34
CA ILE A 20 -7.37 -22.04 -1.20
C ILE A 20 -8.79 -22.36 -1.69
N LEU A 21 -9.25 -21.78 -2.79
CA LEU A 21 -10.56 -22.11 -3.38
C LEU A 21 -10.61 -23.57 -3.86
N ALA A 22 -9.51 -24.13 -4.37
CA ALA A 22 -9.42 -25.55 -4.73
C ALA A 22 -9.45 -26.45 -3.48
N CYS A 23 -8.70 -26.12 -2.42
CA CYS A 23 -8.71 -26.86 -1.14
C CYS A 23 -10.06 -26.75 -0.41
N VAL A 24 -10.70 -25.57 -0.48
CA VAL A 24 -12.03 -25.30 0.07
C VAL A 24 -13.11 -25.98 -0.76
N ALA A 25 -12.99 -26.06 -2.09
CA ALA A 25 -13.88 -26.84 -2.94
C ALA A 25 -13.74 -28.35 -2.69
N VAL A 26 -12.52 -28.85 -2.46
CA VAL A 26 -12.27 -30.26 -2.08
C VAL A 26 -12.81 -30.58 -0.68
N SER A 27 -12.89 -29.58 0.20
CA SER A 27 -13.37 -29.74 1.58
C SER A 27 -14.89 -29.50 1.73
N LEU A 28 -15.49 -28.65 0.89
CA LEU A 28 -16.94 -28.33 0.90
C LEU A 28 -17.77 -29.28 0.04
N ILE A 29 -17.21 -29.88 -1.01
CA ILE A 29 -17.88 -30.96 -1.73
C ILE A 29 -17.44 -32.26 -1.07
N GLY A 30 -18.34 -32.93 -0.35
CA GLY A 30 -18.10 -34.24 0.26
C GLY A 30 -17.86 -35.36 -0.77
N LEU A 31 -16.82 -35.24 -1.61
CA LEU A 31 -16.44 -36.12 -2.71
C LEU A 31 -15.60 -37.33 -2.25
N ARG A 32 -15.75 -37.75 -0.99
CA ARG A 32 -15.41 -39.10 -0.54
C ARG A 32 -16.64 -40.02 -0.47
N GLY A 33 -17.82 -39.53 -0.84
CA GLY A 33 -19.05 -40.33 -0.88
C GLY A 33 -19.17 -41.18 -2.14
N GLU A 34 -19.93 -42.28 -2.04
CA GLU A 34 -20.29 -43.13 -3.17
C GLU A 34 -20.99 -42.33 -4.31
N PRO A 35 -20.88 -42.77 -5.58
CA PRO A 35 -21.57 -42.15 -6.70
C PRO A 35 -23.07 -42.00 -6.45
N ARG A 36 -23.57 -40.78 -6.55
CA ARG A 36 -24.99 -40.47 -6.33
C ARG A 36 -25.81 -40.77 -7.57
N ASP A 37 -26.99 -41.36 -7.38
CA ASP A 37 -27.93 -41.66 -8.45
C ASP A 37 -28.40 -40.38 -9.16
N ALA A 38 -28.61 -40.47 -10.46
CA ALA A 38 -29.31 -39.45 -11.22
C ALA A 38 -30.74 -39.30 -10.68
N PRO A 39 -31.25 -38.07 -10.51
CA PRO A 39 -32.52 -37.81 -9.84
C PRO A 39 -33.73 -38.35 -10.62
N ILE A 40 -33.56 -38.67 -11.90
CA ILE A 40 -34.57 -39.30 -12.75
C ILE A 40 -33.97 -40.59 -13.30
N GLN A 41 -34.69 -41.70 -13.12
CA GLN A 41 -34.32 -43.02 -13.62
C GLN A 41 -35.41 -43.53 -14.58
N ALA A 42 -35.00 -44.13 -15.69
CA ALA A 42 -35.94 -44.73 -16.63
C ALA A 42 -36.54 -46.04 -16.07
N ALA A 43 -37.87 -46.15 -16.11
CA ALA A 43 -38.59 -47.32 -15.60
C ALA A 43 -38.60 -48.51 -16.58
N ARG A 44 -38.27 -48.28 -17.85
CA ARG A 44 -38.31 -49.29 -18.92
C ARG A 44 -37.32 -50.44 -18.67
N ARG A 45 -37.70 -51.67 -19.03
CA ARG A 45 -36.83 -52.86 -19.01
C ARG A 45 -36.93 -53.59 -20.35
N PRO A 46 -36.14 -53.20 -21.37
CA PRO A 46 -36.08 -53.91 -22.65
C PRO A 46 -35.86 -55.41 -22.45
N PHE A 47 -36.63 -56.25 -23.14
CA PHE A 47 -36.59 -57.71 -23.05
C PHE A 47 -36.72 -58.31 -21.63
N GLY A 48 -37.24 -57.54 -20.66
CA GLY A 48 -37.30 -57.97 -19.26
C GLY A 48 -35.94 -58.07 -18.55
N LEU A 49 -34.87 -57.54 -19.16
CA LEU A 49 -33.52 -57.64 -18.63
C LEU A 49 -33.33 -56.78 -17.37
N PRO A 50 -32.54 -57.26 -16.38
CA PRO A 50 -32.24 -56.50 -15.17
C PRO A 50 -31.28 -55.33 -15.48
N LEU A 51 -31.35 -54.27 -14.66
CA LEU A 51 -30.35 -53.20 -14.69
C LEU A 51 -29.02 -53.70 -14.13
N TYR A 52 -27.91 -53.18 -14.65
CA TYR A 52 -26.60 -53.35 -14.04
C TYR A 52 -26.53 -52.60 -12.70
N SER A 53 -26.84 -51.31 -12.72
CA SER A 53 -27.03 -50.44 -11.56
C SER A 53 -27.94 -49.26 -11.93
N PRO A 54 -28.39 -48.44 -10.95
CA PRO A 54 -28.95 -47.13 -11.25
C PRO A 54 -27.94 -46.25 -11.99
N VAL A 55 -28.43 -45.38 -12.89
CA VAL A 55 -27.60 -44.37 -13.56
C VAL A 55 -27.14 -43.34 -12.54
N LYS A 56 -25.86 -42.99 -12.53
CA LYS A 56 -25.25 -42.01 -11.63
C LYS A 56 -25.19 -40.63 -12.27
N ALA A 57 -25.35 -39.59 -11.47
CA ALA A 57 -25.37 -38.22 -11.95
C ALA A 57 -23.98 -37.71 -12.32
N ALA A 58 -23.88 -36.93 -13.41
CA ALA A 58 -22.68 -36.25 -13.83
C ALA A 58 -22.08 -35.38 -12.70
N GLY A 59 -20.80 -35.60 -12.39
CA GLY A 59 -20.11 -34.88 -11.33
C GLY A 59 -20.52 -35.23 -9.90
N SER A 60 -21.14 -36.40 -9.69
CA SER A 60 -21.59 -36.87 -8.37
C SER A 60 -20.47 -37.34 -7.44
N ASP A 61 -19.32 -37.75 -7.98
CA ASP A 61 -18.11 -38.11 -7.26
C ASP A 61 -16.87 -37.40 -7.85
N LEU A 62 -15.70 -37.54 -7.19
CA LEU A 62 -14.49 -36.82 -7.62
C LEU A 62 -14.09 -37.16 -9.07
N ARG A 63 -14.21 -38.44 -9.45
CA ARG A 63 -13.87 -38.91 -10.81
C ARG A 63 -14.83 -38.36 -11.86
N ALA A 64 -16.14 -38.44 -11.65
CA ALA A 64 -17.12 -37.86 -12.57
C ALA A 64 -17.06 -36.32 -12.57
N TRP A 65 -16.62 -35.69 -11.47
CA TRP A 65 -16.41 -34.24 -11.44
C TRP A 65 -15.23 -33.85 -12.32
N MET A 66 -14.09 -34.55 -12.19
CA MET A 66 -12.95 -34.35 -13.08
C MET A 66 -13.34 -34.60 -14.55
N PHE A 67 -14.01 -35.73 -14.82
CA PHE A 67 -14.51 -36.07 -16.15
C PHE A 67 -15.37 -34.94 -16.75
N ARG A 68 -16.34 -34.41 -16.00
CA ARG A 68 -17.23 -33.34 -16.46
C ARG A 68 -16.48 -32.05 -16.82
N TRP A 69 -15.41 -31.71 -16.08
CA TRP A 69 -14.68 -30.45 -16.28
C TRP A 69 -13.57 -30.54 -17.33
N PHE A 70 -12.88 -31.68 -17.42
CA PHE A 70 -11.66 -31.81 -18.23
C PHE A 70 -11.89 -32.63 -19.50
N ASP A 71 -12.63 -33.74 -19.42
CA ASP A 71 -12.69 -34.74 -20.48
C ASP A 71 -13.97 -34.61 -21.33
N LEU A 72 -15.13 -34.46 -20.69
CA LEU A 72 -16.44 -34.41 -21.35
C LEU A 72 -16.55 -33.36 -22.48
N PRO A 73 -16.07 -32.11 -22.34
CA PRO A 73 -16.13 -31.12 -23.43
C PRO A 73 -15.23 -31.47 -24.62
N ILE A 74 -14.19 -32.28 -24.39
CA ILE A 74 -13.31 -32.77 -25.45
C ILE A 74 -14.00 -33.94 -26.15
N LEU A 75 -14.51 -34.90 -25.38
CA LEU A 75 -15.15 -36.11 -25.89
C LEU A 75 -16.44 -35.82 -26.67
N ILE A 76 -17.30 -34.90 -26.22
CA ILE A 76 -18.49 -34.47 -26.98
C ILE A 76 -18.10 -33.91 -28.35
N ARG A 77 -17.05 -33.09 -28.40
CA ARG A 77 -16.58 -32.52 -29.67
C ARG A 77 -15.90 -33.53 -30.57
N MET A 78 -15.21 -34.52 -29.99
CA MET A 78 -14.60 -35.60 -30.75
C MET A 78 -15.70 -36.48 -31.35
N ALA A 79 -16.71 -36.86 -30.56
CA ALA A 79 -17.86 -37.63 -31.02
C ALA A 79 -18.57 -36.98 -32.21
N ASP A 80 -18.95 -35.69 -32.09
CA ASP A 80 -19.56 -34.88 -33.18
C ASP A 80 -18.70 -34.80 -34.45
N ALA A 81 -17.37 -34.87 -34.32
CA ALA A 81 -16.46 -34.79 -35.46
C ALA A 81 -16.18 -36.17 -36.09
N GLU A 82 -16.03 -37.21 -35.28
CA GLU A 82 -15.56 -38.53 -35.70
C GLU A 82 -16.68 -39.43 -36.23
N PHE A 83 -17.90 -39.32 -35.70
CA PHE A 83 -19.00 -40.24 -36.05
C PHE A 83 -19.98 -39.71 -37.10
N SER A 84 -19.74 -38.53 -37.67
CA SER A 84 -20.53 -37.99 -38.79
C SER A 84 -20.37 -38.78 -40.09
N HIS A 85 -21.38 -38.75 -40.97
CA HIS A 85 -21.41 -39.46 -42.26
C HIS A 85 -20.16 -39.20 -43.13
N ALA A 86 -19.68 -37.95 -43.16
CA ALA A 86 -18.49 -37.55 -43.91
C ALA A 86 -17.19 -38.16 -43.37
N SER A 87 -17.11 -38.38 -42.05
CA SER A 87 -15.95 -38.97 -41.37
C SER A 87 -15.91 -40.50 -41.52
N TYR A 88 -17.07 -41.16 -41.50
CA TYR A 88 -17.19 -42.61 -41.72
C TYR A 88 -16.58 -43.04 -43.06
N LEU A 89 -16.97 -42.37 -44.15
CA LEU A 89 -16.50 -42.70 -45.52
C LEU A 89 -15.00 -42.38 -45.74
N SER A 90 -14.44 -41.41 -45.02
CA SER A 90 -13.08 -40.90 -45.26
C SER A 90 -12.01 -41.48 -44.31
N HIS A 91 -12.40 -41.98 -43.14
CA HIS A 91 -11.46 -42.38 -42.08
C HIS A 91 -11.76 -43.77 -41.45
N PHE A 92 -12.55 -44.62 -42.11
CA PHE A 92 -12.95 -45.94 -41.62
C PHE A 92 -11.81 -46.82 -41.08
N GLU A 93 -10.61 -46.76 -41.68
CA GLU A 93 -9.44 -47.53 -41.20
C GLU A 93 -8.89 -47.05 -39.84
N LYS A 94 -9.06 -45.77 -39.49
CA LYS A 94 -8.64 -45.23 -38.18
C LYS A 94 -9.63 -45.58 -37.05
N MET A 95 -10.86 -45.96 -37.39
CA MET A 95 -11.93 -46.28 -36.43
C MET A 95 -11.98 -47.77 -36.03
N LYS A 96 -11.00 -48.59 -36.42
CA LYS A 96 -11.01 -50.04 -36.16
C LYS A 96 -10.27 -50.41 -34.88
N ILE A 97 -10.92 -50.22 -33.73
CA ILE A 97 -10.85 -51.27 -32.70
C ILE A 97 -11.98 -52.24 -33.01
N ASN A 98 -11.67 -53.53 -33.15
CA ASN A 98 -12.69 -54.55 -33.40
C ASN A 98 -13.67 -54.58 -32.20
N PRO A 99 -14.92 -54.10 -32.36
CA PRO A 99 -15.85 -53.98 -31.23
C PRO A 99 -16.25 -55.34 -30.65
N ALA A 100 -16.11 -56.41 -31.43
CA ALA A 100 -16.33 -57.79 -31.00
C ALA A 100 -15.15 -58.40 -30.21
N ARG A 101 -14.05 -57.64 -30.01
CA ARG A 101 -12.86 -58.07 -29.28
C ARG A 101 -12.37 -57.04 -28.26
N LEU A 102 -13.31 -56.33 -27.61
CA LEU A 102 -13.00 -55.41 -26.52
C LEU A 102 -12.69 -56.20 -25.24
N GLN A 103 -11.44 -56.66 -25.11
CA GLN A 103 -10.98 -57.43 -23.95
C GLN A 103 -9.96 -56.64 -23.12
N LEU A 104 -10.15 -56.63 -21.79
CA LEU A 104 -9.22 -55.99 -20.86
C LEU A 104 -7.94 -56.81 -20.75
N THR A 105 -6.79 -56.16 -20.86
CA THR A 105 -5.47 -56.79 -20.68
C THR A 105 -5.04 -56.76 -19.21
N ASN A 106 -5.40 -55.70 -18.49
CA ASN A 106 -5.11 -55.47 -17.09
C ASN A 106 -6.40 -55.22 -16.31
N GLU A 107 -6.35 -55.45 -15.01
CA GLU A 107 -7.44 -55.12 -14.09
C GLU A 107 -7.75 -53.62 -14.17
N SER A 108 -9.03 -53.26 -14.28
CA SER A 108 -9.46 -51.89 -14.54
C SER A 108 -10.75 -51.57 -13.80
N GLU A 109 -10.85 -50.37 -13.23
CA GLU A 109 -12.13 -49.83 -12.79
C GLU A 109 -12.84 -49.22 -13.99
N VAL A 110 -13.99 -49.79 -14.37
CA VAL A 110 -14.66 -49.48 -15.64
C VAL A 110 -15.91 -48.65 -15.41
N ARG A 111 -16.01 -47.53 -16.12
CA ARG A 111 -17.20 -46.66 -16.10
C ARG A 111 -17.65 -46.35 -17.52
N VAL A 112 -18.95 -46.35 -17.73
CA VAL A 112 -19.55 -46.00 -19.02
C VAL A 112 -20.27 -44.68 -18.87
N TYR A 113 -19.78 -43.65 -19.54
CA TYR A 113 -20.31 -42.29 -19.54
C TYR A 113 -21.16 -42.06 -20.79
N PHE A 114 -22.35 -41.50 -20.62
CA PHE A 114 -23.17 -41.02 -21.73
C PHE A 114 -22.58 -39.72 -22.29
N ILE A 115 -22.34 -39.67 -23.61
CA ILE A 115 -21.75 -38.51 -24.30
C ILE A 115 -22.83 -37.73 -25.07
N GLY A 116 -23.73 -38.42 -25.77
CA GLY A 116 -24.83 -37.81 -26.50
C GLY A 116 -25.58 -38.79 -27.41
N GLU A 117 -26.64 -38.31 -28.05
CA GLU A 117 -27.47 -39.00 -29.06
C GLU A 117 -27.82 -38.01 -30.18
N GLY A 118 -28.01 -38.54 -31.40
CA GLY A 118 -28.32 -37.80 -32.62
C GLY A 118 -29.72 -38.09 -33.20
N SER A 119 -30.23 -39.33 -33.06
CA SER A 119 -31.45 -39.78 -33.74
C SER A 119 -32.76 -39.28 -33.13
N GLY A 120 -32.77 -39.01 -31.82
CA GLY A 120 -34.00 -38.77 -31.06
C GLY A 120 -34.91 -40.01 -30.89
N ILE A 121 -34.45 -41.20 -31.27
CA ILE A 121 -35.16 -42.47 -31.07
C ILE A 121 -34.87 -43.03 -29.67
N GLU A 122 -35.91 -43.54 -29.01
CA GLU A 122 -35.79 -44.09 -27.64
C GLU A 122 -35.11 -45.47 -27.62
N THR A 123 -33.78 -45.47 -27.72
CA THR A 123 -32.94 -46.67 -27.65
C THR A 123 -32.53 -47.00 -26.21
N ALA A 124 -32.00 -48.21 -26.00
CA ALA A 124 -31.46 -48.65 -24.73
C ALA A 124 -30.13 -49.38 -24.90
N LEU A 125 -29.14 -49.01 -24.08
CA LEU A 125 -27.81 -49.63 -24.10
C LEU A 125 -27.71 -50.74 -23.05
N GLY A 126 -27.26 -51.91 -23.47
CA GLY A 126 -26.92 -53.03 -22.60
C GLY A 126 -25.48 -53.50 -22.75
N ILE A 127 -25.06 -54.34 -21.80
CA ILE A 127 -23.77 -55.00 -21.79
C ILE A 127 -23.93 -56.47 -21.40
N ASN A 128 -23.07 -57.32 -21.96
CA ASN A 128 -22.91 -58.71 -21.59
C ASN A 128 -21.43 -59.00 -21.35
N LEU A 129 -21.08 -59.35 -20.11
CA LEU A 129 -19.69 -59.63 -19.73
C LEU A 129 -19.31 -61.11 -19.90
N GLU A 130 -20.30 -61.99 -20.06
CA GLU A 130 -20.13 -63.45 -20.08
C GLU A 130 -20.55 -64.09 -21.42
N GLY A 131 -21.00 -63.28 -22.37
CA GLY A 131 -21.49 -63.69 -23.69
C GLY A 131 -21.64 -62.48 -24.60
N MET A 132 -22.32 -62.63 -25.74
CA MET A 132 -22.54 -61.59 -26.74
C MET A 132 -24.04 -61.39 -27.00
N GLY A 133 -24.49 -60.15 -27.00
CA GLY A 133 -25.90 -59.82 -27.19
C GLY A 133 -26.77 -60.08 -25.95
N ALA A 134 -28.08 -60.19 -26.17
CA ALA A 134 -29.10 -60.27 -25.12
C ALA A 134 -29.65 -61.70 -24.89
N ASP A 135 -29.21 -62.67 -25.69
CA ASP A 135 -29.77 -64.02 -25.81
C ASP A 135 -28.93 -65.13 -25.15
N GLU A 136 -27.67 -64.84 -24.78
CA GLU A 136 -26.75 -65.78 -24.12
C GLU A 136 -26.10 -65.16 -22.86
N GLY A 137 -25.64 -65.99 -21.93
CA GLY A 137 -24.94 -65.53 -20.72
C GLY A 137 -25.84 -64.75 -19.75
N ASN A 138 -25.33 -63.64 -19.20
CA ASN A 138 -26.00 -62.81 -18.20
C ASN A 138 -26.05 -61.32 -18.61
N PRO A 139 -26.83 -60.97 -19.65
CA PRO A 139 -26.91 -59.61 -20.17
C PRO A 139 -27.65 -58.67 -19.22
N ARG A 140 -27.18 -57.43 -19.12
CA ARG A 140 -27.76 -56.38 -18.27
C ARG A 140 -27.93 -55.07 -19.03
N ILE A 141 -28.90 -54.27 -18.61
CA ILE A 141 -29.13 -52.93 -19.15
C ILE A 141 -28.32 -51.89 -18.37
N LEU A 142 -27.55 -51.07 -19.09
CA LEU A 142 -26.82 -49.93 -18.54
C LEU A 142 -27.71 -48.67 -18.55
N PHE A 143 -28.23 -48.33 -19.72
CA PHE A 143 -29.06 -47.14 -19.92
C PHE A 143 -30.39 -47.56 -20.53
N PRO A 144 -31.51 -47.58 -19.76
CA PRO A 144 -32.79 -48.09 -20.27
C PRO A 144 -33.51 -47.15 -21.24
N ASN A 145 -33.09 -45.90 -21.31
CA ASN A 145 -33.53 -44.89 -22.26
C ASN A 145 -32.35 -43.94 -22.50
N VAL A 146 -31.85 -43.92 -23.74
CA VAL A 146 -30.70 -43.11 -24.18
C VAL A 146 -31.17 -41.79 -24.81
N SER A 147 -32.14 -41.12 -24.17
CA SER A 147 -32.66 -39.84 -24.68
C SER A 147 -32.18 -38.66 -23.85
N THR A 148 -31.86 -37.55 -24.53
CA THR A 148 -31.46 -36.31 -23.86
C THR A 148 -32.17 -35.08 -24.42
N ARG A 149 -32.09 -33.96 -23.70
CA ARG A 149 -32.74 -32.70 -24.09
C ARG A 149 -32.03 -31.98 -25.23
N ARG A 150 -30.71 -32.10 -25.30
CA ARG A 150 -29.87 -31.46 -26.32
C ARG A 150 -29.05 -32.53 -27.00
N GLN A 151 -29.35 -32.76 -28.28
CA GLN A 151 -28.62 -33.71 -29.11
C GLN A 151 -27.13 -33.35 -29.23
N LEU A 152 -26.35 -34.33 -29.68
CA LEU A 152 -24.89 -34.28 -29.69
C LEU A 152 -24.33 -33.05 -30.43
N ASP A 153 -24.91 -32.69 -31.57
CA ASP A 153 -24.51 -31.53 -32.38
C ASP A 153 -24.64 -30.20 -31.61
N VAL A 154 -25.75 -30.01 -30.89
CA VAL A 154 -26.02 -28.84 -30.05
C VAL A 154 -25.06 -28.84 -28.86
N ALA A 155 -24.86 -30.01 -28.22
CA ALA A 155 -23.93 -30.15 -27.11
C ALA A 155 -22.49 -29.82 -27.52
N ALA A 156 -22.05 -30.23 -28.72
CA ALA A 156 -20.74 -29.94 -29.26
C ALA A 156 -20.55 -28.46 -29.59
N ARG A 157 -21.58 -27.79 -30.17
CA ARG A 157 -21.57 -26.32 -30.34
C ARG A 157 -21.41 -25.60 -29.00
N LEU A 158 -22.16 -26.00 -27.97
CA LEU A 158 -22.04 -25.42 -26.63
C LEU A 158 -20.66 -25.68 -26.01
N ALA A 159 -20.10 -26.88 -26.18
CA ALA A 159 -18.75 -27.25 -25.74
C ALA A 159 -17.62 -26.51 -26.47
N ARG A 160 -17.89 -25.90 -27.64
CA ARG A 160 -16.97 -24.99 -28.32
C ARG A 160 -17.03 -23.57 -27.74
N ILE A 161 -18.22 -23.07 -27.41
CA ILE A 161 -18.46 -21.66 -27.03
C ILE A 161 -18.22 -21.39 -25.54
N LEU A 162 -18.75 -22.24 -24.65
CA LEU A 162 -18.87 -21.92 -23.22
C LEU A 162 -17.78 -22.55 -22.35
N ARG A 163 -16.61 -22.87 -22.92
CA ARG A 163 -15.54 -23.62 -22.22
C ARG A 163 -15.07 -22.93 -20.93
N PRO A 164 -14.87 -23.67 -19.82
CA PRO A 164 -15.20 -25.09 -19.53
C PRO A 164 -16.63 -25.31 -18.99
N PHE A 165 -17.46 -24.27 -18.95
CA PHE A 165 -18.79 -24.23 -18.31
C PHE A 165 -19.94 -24.76 -19.18
N ALA A 166 -19.66 -25.44 -20.29
CA ALA A 166 -20.67 -25.93 -21.23
C ALA A 166 -21.75 -26.81 -20.58
N TRP A 167 -21.39 -27.54 -19.52
CA TRP A 167 -22.30 -28.39 -18.76
C TRP A 167 -23.48 -27.62 -18.13
N LEU A 168 -23.36 -26.31 -17.87
CA LEU A 168 -24.46 -25.46 -17.39
C LEU A 168 -25.59 -25.30 -18.43
N ALA A 169 -25.29 -25.54 -19.70
CA ALA A 169 -26.20 -25.30 -20.83
C ALA A 169 -26.73 -26.58 -21.50
N LEU A 170 -26.37 -27.77 -20.99
CA LEU A 170 -26.78 -29.06 -21.58
C LEU A 170 -28.25 -29.43 -21.31
N GLY A 171 -28.98 -28.63 -20.53
CA GLY A 171 -30.40 -28.81 -20.24
C GLY A 171 -30.67 -29.65 -18.99
N GLY A 172 -31.96 -29.83 -18.66
CA GLY A 172 -32.43 -30.60 -17.50
C GLY A 172 -33.09 -31.92 -17.91
N ARG A 173 -33.25 -32.84 -16.94
CA ARG A 173 -33.83 -34.18 -17.11
C ARG A 173 -35.36 -34.15 -17.10
N SER A 174 -36.00 -35.05 -17.85
CA SER A 174 -37.42 -35.40 -17.74
C SER A 174 -37.59 -36.93 -17.79
N MET A 175 -38.80 -37.45 -17.56
CA MET A 175 -39.06 -38.89 -17.67
C MET A 175 -38.83 -39.43 -19.09
N GLU A 176 -39.13 -38.62 -20.12
CA GLU A 176 -38.91 -38.94 -21.54
C GLU A 176 -37.43 -38.80 -21.94
N LYS A 177 -36.72 -37.83 -21.34
CA LYS A 177 -35.31 -37.49 -21.64
C LYS A 177 -34.49 -37.51 -20.36
N PRO A 178 -34.17 -38.71 -19.82
CA PRO A 178 -33.61 -38.86 -18.48
C PRO A 178 -32.11 -38.57 -18.38
N LEU A 179 -31.36 -38.59 -19.49
CA LEU A 179 -29.90 -38.46 -19.45
C LEU A 179 -29.41 -37.03 -19.75
N ILE A 180 -28.29 -36.66 -19.13
CA ILE A 180 -27.47 -35.51 -19.50
C ILE A 180 -26.05 -36.02 -19.79
N PRO A 181 -25.33 -35.47 -20.78
CA PRO A 181 -23.94 -35.83 -21.02
C PRO A 181 -23.08 -35.77 -19.75
N GLY A 182 -22.34 -36.84 -19.49
CA GLY A 182 -21.56 -37.07 -18.28
C GLY A 182 -22.25 -37.92 -17.21
N ASP A 183 -23.54 -38.24 -17.35
CA ASP A 183 -24.18 -39.28 -16.55
C ASP A 183 -23.54 -40.64 -16.86
N PHE A 184 -23.46 -41.54 -15.87
CA PHE A 184 -22.66 -42.75 -16.01
C PHE A 184 -23.20 -43.96 -15.28
N VAL A 185 -22.75 -45.14 -15.69
CA VAL A 185 -22.90 -46.40 -14.95
C VAL A 185 -21.52 -46.90 -14.54
N ASP A 186 -21.37 -47.25 -13.26
CA ASP A 186 -20.12 -47.78 -12.73
C ASP A 186 -20.17 -49.32 -12.79
N LEU A 187 -19.32 -49.92 -13.63
CA LEU A 187 -19.21 -51.37 -13.75
C LEU A 187 -18.35 -51.98 -12.65
N GLY A 188 -17.66 -51.13 -11.88
CA GLY A 188 -16.74 -51.53 -10.84
C GLY A 188 -15.42 -52.05 -11.41
N LYS A 189 -14.71 -52.82 -10.58
CA LYS A 189 -13.39 -53.34 -10.90
C LYS A 189 -13.50 -54.67 -11.65
N LEU A 190 -13.09 -54.70 -12.91
CA LEU A 190 -13.13 -55.87 -13.77
C LEU A 190 -11.74 -56.51 -13.89
N PRO A 191 -11.63 -57.85 -13.81
CA PRO A 191 -10.36 -58.55 -13.91
C PRO A 191 -9.78 -58.56 -15.34
N PRO A 192 -8.48 -58.86 -15.50
CA PRO A 192 -7.90 -59.15 -16.80
C PRO A 192 -8.67 -60.26 -17.54
N GLY A 193 -8.80 -60.13 -18.85
CA GLY A 193 -9.52 -61.08 -19.70
C GLY A 193 -11.04 -60.84 -19.79
N SER A 194 -11.61 -59.93 -19.00
CA SER A 194 -13.02 -59.54 -19.14
C SER A 194 -13.30 -58.92 -20.51
N THR A 195 -14.34 -59.41 -21.18
CA THR A 195 -14.84 -58.89 -22.47
C THR A 195 -15.97 -57.90 -22.25
N LEU A 196 -15.90 -56.74 -22.89
CA LEU A 196 -16.91 -55.68 -22.82
C LEU A 196 -17.79 -55.74 -24.07
N ASN A 197 -18.80 -56.61 -24.07
CA ASN A 197 -19.70 -56.77 -25.23
C ASN A 197 -20.95 -55.92 -25.04
N PHE A 198 -21.03 -54.82 -25.78
CA PHE A 198 -22.19 -53.93 -25.74
C PHE A 198 -23.23 -54.31 -26.80
N PHE A 199 -24.49 -53.98 -26.55
CA PHE A 199 -25.58 -54.11 -27.52
C PHE A 199 -26.57 -52.96 -27.38
N LEU A 200 -27.20 -52.57 -28.50
CA LEU A 200 -28.22 -51.52 -28.53
C LEU A 200 -29.58 -52.13 -28.86
N ASN A 201 -30.60 -51.79 -28.08
CA ASN A 201 -31.98 -52.14 -28.38
C ASN A 201 -32.73 -50.90 -28.92
N SER A 202 -33.21 -51.00 -30.16
CA SER A 202 -34.03 -49.98 -30.80
C SER A 202 -35.46 -50.52 -30.98
N PRO A 203 -36.45 -49.99 -30.23
CA PRO A 203 -37.83 -50.48 -30.32
C PRO A 203 -38.40 -50.37 -31.74
N GLY A 204 -38.90 -51.49 -32.27
CA GLY A 204 -39.46 -51.57 -33.62
C GLY A 204 -38.44 -51.88 -34.71
N GLN A 205 -37.13 -51.71 -34.46
CA GLN A 205 -36.04 -51.99 -35.40
C GLN A 205 -35.31 -53.31 -35.06
N GLY A 206 -35.05 -53.57 -33.77
CA GLY A 206 -34.44 -54.82 -33.32
C GLY A 206 -33.33 -54.63 -32.29
N LEU A 207 -32.57 -55.71 -32.10
CA LEU A 207 -31.39 -55.76 -31.25
C LEU A 207 -30.13 -55.72 -32.12
N PHE A 208 -29.27 -54.76 -31.85
CA PHE A 208 -28.05 -54.50 -32.60
C PHE A 208 -26.80 -54.87 -31.80
N ASN A 209 -25.96 -55.68 -32.43
CA ASN A 209 -24.74 -56.26 -31.90
C ASN A 209 -23.50 -55.76 -32.66
N PRO A 210 -22.31 -55.85 -32.05
CA PRO A 210 -21.05 -55.52 -32.72
C PRO A 210 -20.65 -56.52 -33.83
N VAL A 211 -21.32 -57.68 -33.91
CA VAL A 211 -21.05 -58.74 -34.89
C VAL A 211 -22.14 -58.72 -35.98
N PRO A 212 -21.81 -58.42 -37.24
CA PRO A 212 -22.78 -58.30 -38.34
C PRO A 212 -23.66 -59.54 -38.51
N GLU A 213 -23.08 -60.73 -38.38
CA GLU A 213 -23.78 -62.01 -38.59
C GLU A 213 -24.88 -62.28 -37.57
N ARG A 214 -24.90 -61.54 -36.45
CA ARG A 214 -25.94 -61.61 -35.41
C ARG A 214 -27.00 -60.52 -35.53
N ASN A 215 -26.86 -59.60 -36.49
CA ASN A 215 -27.84 -58.54 -36.72
C ASN A 215 -28.86 -58.96 -37.78
N PRO A 216 -30.13 -58.55 -37.68
CA PRO A 216 -31.19 -58.96 -38.62
C PRO A 216 -30.92 -58.63 -40.09
N ASP A 217 -30.07 -57.64 -40.36
CA ASP A 217 -29.72 -57.13 -41.70
C ASP A 217 -28.28 -57.49 -42.14
N GLY A 218 -27.50 -58.17 -41.29
CA GLY A 218 -26.13 -58.54 -41.61
C GLY A 218 -25.12 -57.39 -41.58
N VAL A 219 -25.47 -56.22 -41.01
CA VAL A 219 -24.60 -55.02 -40.98
C VAL A 219 -24.02 -54.79 -39.57
N ALA A 220 -22.83 -54.19 -39.45
CA ALA A 220 -22.29 -53.77 -38.15
C ALA A 220 -22.95 -52.47 -37.68
N HIS A 221 -23.60 -52.49 -36.52
CA HIS A 221 -24.27 -51.32 -35.93
C HIS A 221 -23.50 -50.65 -34.80
N MET A 222 -22.25 -51.06 -34.56
CA MET A 222 -21.40 -50.49 -33.50
C MET A 222 -20.01 -50.22 -34.03
N VAL A 223 -19.46 -49.06 -33.69
CA VAL A 223 -18.07 -48.67 -33.92
C VAL A 223 -17.40 -48.32 -32.60
N ALA A 224 -16.07 -48.53 -32.53
CA ALA A 224 -15.28 -48.24 -31.34
C ALA A 224 -13.95 -47.57 -31.71
N SER A 225 -13.67 -46.42 -31.11
CA SER A 225 -12.48 -45.60 -31.34
C SER A 225 -11.74 -45.35 -30.03
N ALA A 226 -10.43 -45.63 -29.97
CA ALA A 226 -9.61 -45.29 -28.80
C ALA A 226 -9.19 -43.83 -28.85
N VAL A 227 -9.38 -43.13 -27.74
CA VAL A 227 -8.95 -41.75 -27.59
C VAL A 227 -7.50 -41.73 -27.14
N GLU A 228 -6.57 -41.58 -28.11
CA GLU A 228 -5.13 -41.67 -27.87
C GLU A 228 -4.65 -40.78 -26.71
N GLY A 229 -3.88 -41.36 -25.78
CA GLY A 229 -3.30 -40.66 -24.63
C GLY A 229 -4.28 -40.39 -23.48
N THR A 230 -5.46 -41.02 -23.50
CA THR A 230 -6.49 -40.94 -22.46
C THR A 230 -6.97 -42.35 -22.08
N PRO A 231 -7.64 -42.52 -20.91
CA PRO A 231 -8.18 -43.81 -20.50
C PRO A 231 -9.54 -44.17 -21.14
N PHE A 232 -9.96 -43.44 -22.18
CA PHE A 232 -11.31 -43.57 -22.75
C PHE A 232 -11.32 -44.28 -24.11
N LEU A 233 -12.30 -45.18 -24.26
CA LEU A 233 -12.75 -45.73 -25.52
C LEU A 233 -14.10 -45.07 -25.86
N LEU A 234 -14.23 -44.46 -27.03
CA LEU A 234 -15.52 -44.01 -27.54
C LEU A 234 -16.20 -45.17 -28.26
N ILE A 235 -17.43 -45.47 -27.88
CA ILE A 235 -18.30 -46.43 -28.57
C ILE A 235 -19.53 -45.69 -29.10
N SER A 236 -19.94 -46.05 -30.30
CA SER A 236 -20.99 -45.36 -31.05
C SER A 236 -21.85 -46.37 -31.80
N PHE A 237 -23.14 -46.07 -31.97
CA PHE A 237 -24.11 -46.96 -32.58
C PHE A 237 -24.95 -46.29 -33.66
N GLU A 238 -25.43 -47.11 -34.60
CA GLU A 238 -26.43 -46.80 -35.62
C GLU A 238 -27.72 -47.55 -35.29
N ASP A 239 -28.87 -46.86 -35.23
CA ASP A 239 -30.12 -47.39 -34.66
C ASP A 239 -31.22 -47.78 -35.67
N LEU A 240 -30.93 -47.71 -36.99
CA LEU A 240 -31.81 -48.12 -38.09
C LEU A 240 -31.29 -49.31 -38.91
N LEU A 241 -32.19 -50.24 -39.29
CA LEU A 241 -31.87 -51.37 -40.18
C LEU A 241 -31.34 -50.93 -41.55
N GLY A 242 -30.43 -51.72 -42.12
CA GLY A 242 -29.79 -51.46 -43.41
C GLY A 242 -28.58 -50.52 -43.32
N GLY A 243 -28.13 -50.20 -42.12
CA GLY A 243 -27.07 -49.23 -41.85
C GLY A 243 -27.50 -47.76 -41.98
N GLY A 244 -28.82 -47.50 -41.87
CA GLY A 244 -29.39 -46.16 -41.74
C GLY A 244 -28.86 -45.10 -42.70
N ASP A 245 -28.56 -43.93 -42.15
CA ASP A 245 -27.87 -42.83 -42.83
C ASP A 245 -26.34 -42.93 -42.69
N GLN A 246 -25.82 -43.96 -42.02
CA GLN A 246 -24.39 -44.24 -41.85
C GLN A 246 -23.65 -43.16 -41.06
N ASP A 247 -24.34 -42.35 -40.26
CA ASP A 247 -23.73 -41.62 -39.17
C ASP A 247 -23.97 -42.36 -37.85
N TYR A 248 -22.90 -42.85 -37.24
CA TYR A 248 -23.01 -43.68 -36.03
C TYR A 248 -23.21 -42.82 -34.78
N GLU A 249 -23.82 -41.63 -34.90
CA GLU A 249 -23.97 -40.66 -33.81
C GLU A 249 -25.26 -40.82 -32.99
N ASP A 250 -26.07 -41.83 -33.32
CA ASP A 250 -27.37 -42.07 -32.69
C ASP A 250 -27.27 -42.34 -31.19
N ALA A 251 -26.22 -43.04 -30.75
CA ALA A 251 -25.95 -43.25 -29.33
C ALA A 251 -24.45 -43.37 -29.05
N VAL A 252 -23.89 -42.37 -28.36
CA VAL A 252 -22.44 -42.27 -28.11
C VAL A 252 -22.10 -42.34 -26.63
N PHE A 253 -21.12 -43.17 -26.30
CA PHE A 253 -20.64 -43.38 -24.94
C PHE A 253 -19.12 -43.36 -24.85
N ALA A 254 -18.59 -42.93 -23.71
CA ALA A 254 -17.18 -43.07 -23.37
C ALA A 254 -17.02 -44.15 -22.29
N VAL A 255 -16.28 -45.20 -22.60
CA VAL A 255 -15.93 -46.27 -21.68
C VAL A 255 -14.56 -45.95 -21.10
N GLU A 256 -14.52 -45.56 -19.83
CA GLU A 256 -13.30 -45.43 -19.04
C GLU A 256 -12.83 -46.82 -18.62
N ILE A 257 -11.60 -47.16 -18.98
CA ILE A 257 -10.96 -48.42 -18.58
C ILE A 257 -9.64 -48.07 -17.88
N SER A 258 -8.55 -47.95 -18.62
CA SER A 258 -7.26 -47.41 -18.19
C SER A 258 -6.45 -47.04 -19.42
N ASP A 259 -5.49 -46.11 -19.29
CA ASP A 259 -4.58 -45.78 -20.41
C ASP A 259 -3.85 -47.05 -20.87
N GLU A 260 -3.48 -47.94 -19.95
CA GLU A 260 -2.82 -49.20 -20.26
C GLU A 260 -3.70 -50.14 -21.10
N ASN A 261 -4.98 -50.29 -20.76
CA ASN A 261 -5.92 -51.12 -21.52
C ASN A 261 -6.24 -50.50 -22.89
N VAL A 262 -6.35 -49.17 -22.98
CA VAL A 262 -6.51 -48.46 -24.27
C VAL A 262 -5.27 -48.65 -25.16
N GLN A 263 -4.07 -48.48 -24.61
CA GLN A 263 -2.83 -48.69 -25.35
C GLN A 263 -2.62 -50.16 -25.74
N ALA A 264 -3.06 -51.12 -24.91
CA ALA A 264 -3.02 -52.54 -25.25
C ALA A 264 -3.96 -52.86 -26.43
N LEU A 265 -5.17 -52.29 -26.46
CA LEU A 265 -6.07 -52.38 -27.61
C LEU A 265 -5.48 -51.74 -28.88
N LEU A 266 -4.61 -50.72 -28.72
CA LEU A 266 -3.86 -50.09 -29.81
C LEU A 266 -2.52 -50.79 -30.14
N GLY A 267 -2.14 -51.85 -29.41
CA GLY A 267 -0.90 -52.61 -29.61
C GLY A 267 0.40 -51.90 -29.19
N ARG A 268 0.35 -50.89 -28.30
CA ARG A 268 1.49 -50.02 -27.94
C ARG A 268 1.81 -50.01 -26.43
N HIS A 269 2.46 -51.02 -25.87
CA HIS A 269 2.79 -51.06 -24.43
C HIS A 269 4.21 -50.47 -24.13
N ASP A 270 4.33 -49.33 -23.41
CA ASP A 270 5.63 -48.72 -22.99
C ASP A 270 5.67 -48.38 -21.47
N PRO A 271 6.35 -49.19 -20.64
CA PRO A 271 6.40 -49.01 -19.18
C PRO A 271 7.29 -47.83 -18.70
N TRP A 272 8.18 -47.28 -19.54
CA TRP A 272 9.11 -46.21 -19.11
C TRP A 272 8.43 -44.84 -19.03
N ARG A 273 7.42 -44.58 -19.89
CA ARG A 273 6.62 -43.36 -19.83
C ARG A 273 5.82 -43.23 -18.52
N TYR A 274 5.40 -44.36 -17.94
CA TYR A 274 4.64 -44.42 -16.70
C TYR A 274 5.44 -43.91 -15.50
N ALA A 275 6.65 -44.44 -15.29
CA ALA A 275 7.52 -44.03 -14.19
C ALA A 275 7.87 -42.53 -14.26
N LYS A 276 8.11 -42.02 -15.47
CA LYS A 276 8.40 -40.60 -15.70
C LYS A 276 7.22 -39.70 -15.31
N ARG A 277 5.98 -40.08 -15.62
CA ARG A 277 4.78 -39.30 -15.25
C ARG A 277 4.58 -39.23 -13.73
N ILE A 278 4.77 -40.35 -13.02
CA ILE A 278 4.64 -40.39 -11.55
C ILE A 278 5.69 -39.51 -10.89
N PHE A 279 6.94 -39.61 -11.34
CA PHE A 279 8.03 -38.78 -10.84
C PHE A 279 7.72 -37.28 -10.97
N TRP A 280 7.26 -36.83 -12.15
CA TRP A 280 6.91 -35.41 -12.37
C TRP A 280 5.72 -34.95 -11.53
N ARG A 281 4.72 -35.81 -11.26
CA ARG A 281 3.59 -35.47 -10.37
C ARG A 281 4.05 -35.26 -8.93
N ILE A 282 4.91 -36.14 -8.41
CA ILE A 282 5.47 -36.01 -7.06
C ILE A 282 6.35 -34.76 -6.97
N ALA A 283 7.22 -34.53 -7.96
CA ALA A 283 8.08 -33.34 -8.01
C ALA A 283 7.27 -32.04 -8.05
N THR A 284 6.19 -31.99 -8.84
CA THR A 284 5.33 -30.80 -8.93
C THR A 284 4.59 -30.56 -7.61
N ALA A 285 4.03 -31.60 -6.99
CA ALA A 285 3.39 -31.49 -5.68
C ALA A 285 4.36 -31.02 -4.59
N ALA A 286 5.59 -31.55 -4.59
CA ALA A 286 6.64 -31.12 -3.68
C ALA A 286 7.01 -29.64 -3.88
N ILE A 287 7.15 -29.17 -5.11
CA ILE A 287 7.46 -27.76 -5.41
C ILE A 287 6.31 -26.84 -4.98
N VAL A 288 5.05 -27.21 -5.23
CA VAL A 288 3.88 -26.40 -4.87
C VAL A 288 3.72 -26.28 -3.35
N ILE A 289 4.04 -27.35 -2.60
CA ILE A 289 3.90 -27.36 -1.14
C ILE A 289 5.14 -26.77 -0.43
N LEU A 290 6.34 -27.21 -0.80
CA LEU A 290 7.60 -26.83 -0.12
C LEU A 290 8.19 -25.52 -0.65
N GLY A 291 7.92 -25.16 -1.92
CA GLY A 291 8.47 -23.96 -2.56
C GLY A 291 8.11 -22.65 -1.83
N PRO A 292 6.84 -22.40 -1.45
CA PRO A 292 6.45 -21.22 -0.70
C PRO A 292 7.09 -21.14 0.68
N LEU A 293 7.17 -22.28 1.39
CA LEU A 293 7.80 -22.35 2.71
C LEU A 293 9.30 -22.05 2.62
N LEU A 294 10.00 -22.67 1.66
CA LEU A 294 11.41 -22.42 1.39
C LEU A 294 11.66 -20.96 1.01
N PHE A 295 10.78 -20.35 0.21
CA PHE A 295 10.86 -18.94 -0.14
C PHE A 295 10.74 -18.03 1.09
N LEU A 296 9.79 -18.29 2.00
CA LEU A 296 9.64 -17.52 3.24
C LEU A 296 10.86 -17.66 4.15
N LEU A 297 11.39 -18.88 4.31
CA LEU A 297 12.60 -19.15 5.10
C LEU A 297 13.82 -18.44 4.51
N LEU A 298 14.04 -18.54 3.20
CA LEU A 298 15.12 -17.84 2.50
C LEU A 298 14.96 -16.32 2.65
N ARG A 299 13.76 -15.78 2.45
CA ARG A 299 13.47 -14.35 2.63
C ARG A 299 13.78 -13.89 4.06
N GLN A 300 13.40 -14.66 5.07
CA GLN A 300 13.69 -14.35 6.48
C GLN A 300 15.20 -14.45 6.78
N TYR A 301 15.87 -15.45 6.22
CA TYR A 301 17.33 -15.62 6.33
C TYR A 301 18.08 -14.42 5.74
N TRP A 302 17.75 -14.00 4.51
CA TRP A 302 18.37 -12.86 3.85
C TRP A 302 18.14 -11.55 4.60
N ARG A 303 16.91 -11.31 5.08
CA ARG A 303 16.59 -10.16 5.95
C ARG A 303 17.47 -10.17 7.21
N SER A 304 17.50 -11.30 7.91
CA SER A 304 18.28 -11.45 9.14
C SER A 304 19.79 -11.26 8.90
N ARG A 305 20.31 -11.76 7.78
CA ARG A 305 21.72 -11.58 7.40
C ARG A 305 22.05 -10.11 7.14
N LYS A 306 21.20 -9.40 6.40
CA LYS A 306 21.39 -7.98 6.09
C LYS A 306 21.37 -7.10 7.35
N VAL A 307 20.47 -7.39 8.29
CA VAL A 307 20.40 -6.68 9.59
C VAL A 307 21.64 -6.96 10.43
N ARG A 308 22.10 -8.21 10.52
CA ARG A 308 23.36 -8.54 11.23
C ARG A 308 24.57 -7.82 10.65
N GLN A 309 24.66 -7.72 9.32
CA GLN A 309 25.72 -6.96 8.65
C GLN A 309 25.64 -5.48 9.02
N ALA A 310 24.45 -4.87 8.92
CA ALA A 310 24.26 -3.47 9.28
C ALA A 310 24.58 -3.18 10.76
N LEU A 311 24.28 -4.10 11.68
CA LEU A 311 24.66 -3.97 13.09
C LEU A 311 26.18 -4.00 13.28
N ALA A 312 26.88 -4.92 12.60
CA ALA A 312 28.34 -5.00 12.65
C ALA A 312 29.01 -3.77 11.99
N ASP A 313 28.42 -3.24 10.92
CA ASP A 313 28.88 -2.02 10.26
C ASP A 313 28.68 -0.80 11.18
N ALA A 314 27.49 -0.68 11.78
CA ALA A 314 27.17 0.38 12.74
C ALA A 314 28.10 0.33 13.96
N GLU A 315 28.37 -0.86 14.50
CA GLU A 315 29.31 -1.05 15.61
C GLU A 315 30.71 -0.54 15.27
N ARG A 316 31.23 -0.88 14.08
CA ARG A 316 32.53 -0.37 13.59
C ARG A 316 32.54 1.15 13.41
N LEU A 317 31.44 1.71 12.92
CA LEU A 317 31.29 3.16 12.74
C LEU A 317 31.24 3.90 14.08
N VAL A 318 30.50 3.38 15.06
CA VAL A 318 30.46 3.92 16.43
C VAL A 318 31.84 3.84 17.09
N GLN A 319 32.56 2.71 16.94
CA GLN A 319 33.94 2.60 17.44
C GLN A 319 34.88 3.64 16.79
N SER A 320 34.62 3.98 15.52
CA SER A 320 35.36 5.01 14.77
C SER A 320 34.86 6.45 15.01
N ARG A 321 33.99 6.67 16.01
CA ARG A 321 33.34 7.97 16.31
C ARG A 321 32.51 8.56 15.16
N LYS A 322 32.00 7.72 14.26
CA LYS A 322 31.15 8.08 13.11
C LYS A 322 29.67 7.77 13.40
N ALA A 323 29.16 8.33 14.51
CA ALA A 323 27.81 8.10 15.00
C ALA A 323 26.71 8.30 13.94
N HIS A 324 26.79 9.38 13.16
CA HIS A 324 25.78 9.67 12.15
C HIS A 324 25.75 8.62 11.01
N GLU A 325 26.92 8.24 10.49
CA GLU A 325 27.00 7.19 9.46
C GLU A 325 26.42 5.86 9.98
N ALA A 326 26.61 5.57 11.27
CA ALA A 326 26.02 4.41 11.92
C ALA A 326 24.48 4.49 11.95
N LEU A 327 23.92 5.63 12.36
CA LEU A 327 22.47 5.86 12.37
C LEU A 327 21.86 5.74 10.96
N VAL A 328 22.50 6.30 9.94
CA VAL A 328 22.08 6.15 8.53
C VAL A 328 22.06 4.69 8.11
N THR A 329 23.08 3.92 8.50
CA THR A 329 23.16 2.47 8.21
C THR A 329 22.03 1.70 8.90
N LEU A 330 21.74 2.01 10.16
CA LEU A 330 20.67 1.39 10.94
C LEU A 330 19.28 1.73 10.37
N ARG A 331 19.02 3.00 10.05
CA ARG A 331 17.74 3.49 9.47
C ARG A 331 17.35 2.69 8.22
N LYS A 332 18.30 2.44 7.31
CA LYS A 332 18.09 1.65 6.07
C LYS A 332 17.65 0.20 6.30
N THR A 333 17.79 -0.32 7.51
CA THR A 333 17.43 -1.69 7.85
C THR A 333 16.22 -1.82 8.77
N ARG A 334 15.64 -0.70 9.23
CA ARG A 334 14.52 -0.66 10.19
C ARG A 334 13.35 -1.58 9.82
N GLU A 335 12.86 -1.50 8.59
CA GLU A 335 11.74 -2.33 8.10
C GLU A 335 12.08 -3.82 7.92
N LEU A 336 13.38 -4.16 7.96
CA LEU A 336 13.88 -5.51 7.76
C LEU A 336 14.19 -6.23 9.07
N VAL A 337 14.17 -5.53 10.20
CA VAL A 337 14.56 -6.05 11.52
C VAL A 337 13.61 -7.16 11.97
N PRO A 338 14.09 -8.41 12.15
CA PRO A 338 13.28 -9.50 12.70
C PRO A 338 13.01 -9.26 14.19
N ARG A 339 11.85 -9.73 14.68
CA ARG A 339 11.42 -9.56 16.09
C ARG A 339 12.49 -9.91 17.12
N ASN A 340 13.26 -10.97 16.90
CA ASN A 340 14.32 -11.41 17.83
C ASN A 340 15.59 -10.54 17.83
N GLN A 341 15.72 -9.59 16.90
CA GLN A 341 16.86 -8.67 16.80
C GLN A 341 16.49 -7.21 17.08
N VAL A 342 15.20 -6.91 17.30
CA VAL A 342 14.70 -5.54 17.55
C VAL A 342 15.44 -4.88 18.71
N ARG A 343 15.54 -5.56 19.86
CA ARG A 343 16.25 -5.03 21.03
C ARG A 343 17.72 -4.68 20.74
N LYS A 344 18.46 -5.58 20.09
CA LYS A 344 19.87 -5.33 19.75
C LYS A 344 20.02 -4.15 18.77
N TRP A 345 19.08 -4.02 17.83
CA TRP A 345 19.04 -2.90 16.90
C TRP A 345 18.74 -1.58 17.62
N GLN A 346 17.79 -1.58 18.53
CA GLN A 346 17.44 -0.41 19.33
C GLN A 346 18.57 0.03 20.26
N GLU A 347 19.22 -0.92 20.95
CA GLU A 347 20.40 -0.64 21.79
C GLU A 347 21.56 -0.06 20.96
N MET A 348 21.79 -0.57 19.75
CA MET A 348 22.80 -0.01 18.85
C MET A 348 22.44 1.41 18.37
N THR A 349 21.17 1.64 18.03
CA THR A 349 20.65 2.97 17.67
C THR A 349 20.79 3.94 18.84
N PHE A 350 20.45 3.53 20.06
CA PHE A 350 20.64 4.30 21.28
C PHE A 350 22.11 4.72 21.44
N ASN A 351 23.03 3.76 21.41
CA ASN A 351 24.45 4.01 21.60
C ASN A 351 25.02 4.97 20.54
N ALA A 352 24.62 4.78 19.27
CA ALA A 352 25.03 5.67 18.19
C ALA A 352 24.46 7.08 18.39
N ALA A 353 23.18 7.20 18.76
CA ALA A 353 22.53 8.49 19.00
C ALA A 353 23.15 9.23 20.19
N THR A 354 23.42 8.55 21.30
CA THR A 354 24.09 9.13 22.47
C THR A 354 25.51 9.63 22.13
N GLN A 355 26.32 8.83 21.41
CA GLN A 355 27.64 9.29 20.95
C GLN A 355 27.53 10.50 19.99
N GLY A 356 26.50 10.49 19.16
CA GLY A 356 26.18 11.54 18.19
C GLY A 356 25.58 12.80 18.80
N ALA A 357 25.20 12.80 20.08
CA ALA A 357 24.30 13.80 20.66
C ALA A 357 23.05 14.04 19.79
N ASP A 358 22.57 12.98 19.12
CA ASP A 358 21.48 13.01 18.15
C ASP A 358 20.15 12.84 18.89
N ILE A 359 19.64 13.97 19.39
CA ILE A 359 18.46 13.99 20.24
C ILE A 359 17.18 13.57 19.48
N ALA A 360 17.11 13.81 18.17
CA ALA A 360 16.00 13.40 17.33
C ALA A 360 15.82 11.87 17.31
N HIS A 361 16.92 11.12 17.14
CA HIS A 361 16.86 9.66 17.20
C HIS A 361 16.57 9.14 18.62
N LEU A 362 17.07 9.81 19.66
CA LEU A 362 16.73 9.45 21.04
C LEU A 362 15.24 9.65 21.34
N MET A 363 14.65 10.77 20.91
CA MET A 363 13.21 11.01 21.05
C MET A 363 12.37 9.98 20.28
N ALA A 364 12.76 9.68 19.03
CA ALA A 364 12.08 8.65 18.24
C ALA A 364 12.15 7.27 18.91
N LEU A 365 13.30 6.94 19.50
CA LEU A 365 13.49 5.69 20.23
C LEU A 365 12.73 5.65 21.56
N GLU A 366 12.61 6.77 22.28
CA GLU A 366 11.85 6.86 23.52
C GLU A 366 10.36 6.58 23.27
N ASN A 367 9.79 7.19 22.23
CA ASN A 367 8.42 6.92 21.80
C ASN A 367 8.17 5.45 21.39
N GLU A 368 9.20 4.75 20.88
CA GLU A 368 9.10 3.36 20.44
C GLU A 368 9.42 2.33 21.53
N SER A 369 10.30 2.67 22.47
CA SER A 369 10.86 1.76 23.49
C SER A 369 11.25 2.51 24.76
N PRO A 370 10.25 3.00 25.54
CA PRO A 370 10.50 3.77 26.76
C PRO A 370 11.32 3.00 27.81
N GLU A 371 11.29 1.66 27.79
CA GLU A 371 12.03 0.81 28.72
C GLU A 371 13.55 1.00 28.64
N LEU A 372 14.08 1.44 27.49
CA LEU A 372 15.50 1.74 27.32
C LEU A 372 15.92 2.99 28.11
N PHE A 373 14.98 3.89 28.41
CA PHE A 373 15.26 5.11 29.12
C PHE A 373 15.14 4.94 30.64
N ALA A 374 14.55 3.84 31.12
CA ALA A 374 14.29 3.63 32.53
C ALA A 374 15.54 3.57 33.45
N GLU A 375 16.70 3.26 32.89
CA GLU A 375 17.97 3.17 33.65
C GLU A 375 18.98 4.27 33.25
N ARG A 376 18.59 5.16 32.33
CA ARG A 376 19.48 6.10 31.63
C ARG A 376 19.02 7.54 31.84
N GLU A 377 19.25 8.04 33.05
CA GLU A 377 18.75 9.36 33.48
C GLU A 377 19.27 10.54 32.64
N PRO A 378 20.57 10.62 32.29
CA PRO A 378 21.08 11.76 31.51
C PRO A 378 20.40 11.90 30.14
N GLU A 379 20.22 10.78 29.43
CA GLU A 379 19.54 10.75 28.14
C GLU A 379 18.03 11.01 28.29
N SER A 380 17.44 10.55 29.39
CA SER A 380 16.04 10.84 29.72
C SER A 380 15.82 12.33 29.97
N LEU A 381 16.72 13.00 30.71
CA LEU A 381 16.65 14.44 30.91
C LEU A 381 16.81 15.21 29.60
N ALA A 382 17.75 14.78 28.73
CA ALA A 382 17.93 15.40 27.42
C ALA A 382 16.69 15.24 26.53
N VAL A 383 16.10 14.04 26.49
CA VAL A 383 14.86 13.78 25.74
C VAL A 383 13.70 14.57 26.33
N GLY A 384 13.55 14.61 27.65
CA GLY A 384 12.51 15.38 28.32
C GLY A 384 12.61 16.88 28.03
N HIS A 385 13.82 17.45 28.07
CA HIS A 385 14.08 18.82 27.64
C HIS A 385 13.63 19.04 26.19
N ALA A 386 14.04 18.16 25.27
CA ALA A 386 13.67 18.28 23.85
C ALA A 386 12.17 18.11 23.60
N GLN A 387 11.48 17.24 24.35
CA GLN A 387 10.03 17.08 24.30
C GLN A 387 9.32 18.36 24.74
N ILE A 388 9.76 19.01 25.83
CA ILE A 388 9.19 20.30 26.28
C ILE A 388 9.45 21.42 25.27
N GLU A 389 10.67 21.52 24.74
CA GLU A 389 11.04 22.55 23.76
C GLU A 389 10.26 22.41 22.44
N THR A 390 9.89 21.18 22.09
CA THR A 390 9.09 20.86 20.88
C THR A 390 7.59 20.69 21.17
N ASP A 391 7.12 21.10 22.35
CA ASP A 391 5.70 21.09 22.77
C ASP A 391 5.04 19.69 22.80
N GLN A 392 5.85 18.65 23.02
CA GLN A 392 5.41 17.26 23.18
C GLN A 392 5.18 16.91 24.67
N LEU A 393 4.34 17.70 25.33
CA LEU A 393 4.13 17.62 26.79
C LEU A 393 3.57 16.26 27.25
N THR A 394 2.75 15.60 26.42
CA THR A 394 2.22 14.25 26.70
C THR A 394 3.31 13.18 26.69
N ALA A 395 4.28 13.28 25.77
CA ALA A 395 5.44 12.39 25.74
C ALA A 395 6.33 12.63 26.97
N TYR A 396 6.57 13.91 27.32
CA TYR A 396 7.28 14.27 28.54
C TYR A 396 6.61 13.70 29.79
N ALA A 397 5.29 13.83 29.93
CA ALA A 397 4.56 13.28 31.07
C ALA A 397 4.72 11.75 31.20
N GLY A 398 4.74 11.03 30.07
CA GLY A 398 5.03 9.61 30.01
C GLY A 398 6.42 9.27 30.54
N LEU A 399 7.44 9.96 30.04
CA LEU A 399 8.83 9.81 30.48
C LEU A 399 9.03 10.21 31.95
N ARG A 400 8.39 11.30 32.39
CA ARG A 400 8.47 11.83 33.76
C ARG A 400 7.93 10.83 34.77
N LYS A 401 6.80 10.17 34.45
CA LYS A 401 6.18 9.14 35.30
C LYS A 401 7.10 7.95 35.54
N VAL A 402 7.91 7.59 34.53
CA VAL A 402 8.89 6.50 34.63
C VAL A 402 9.98 6.84 35.64
N TRP A 403 10.38 8.11 35.74
CA TRP A 403 11.45 8.57 36.63
C TRP A 403 11.02 9.04 38.02
N GLN A 404 9.71 9.12 38.27
CA GLN A 404 9.17 9.55 39.55
C GLN A 404 9.69 8.71 40.72
N ASP A 405 10.15 9.38 41.77
CA ASP A 405 10.64 8.81 43.03
C ASP A 405 11.94 7.98 42.93
N ARG A 406 12.65 8.08 41.80
CA ARG A 406 13.92 7.38 41.55
C ARG A 406 14.96 8.22 40.82
N GLU A 407 14.74 9.53 40.77
CA GLU A 407 15.64 10.51 40.20
C GLU A 407 16.97 10.53 40.98
N LYS A 408 18.12 10.41 40.31
CA LYS A 408 19.42 10.69 40.97
C LYS A 408 19.66 12.19 41.02
N THR A 409 18.99 12.95 40.16
CA THR A 409 19.09 14.42 40.09
C THR A 409 17.72 15.10 40.17
N PRO A 410 17.05 15.10 41.34
CA PRO A 410 15.69 15.63 41.49
C PRO A 410 15.53 17.08 41.03
N SER A 411 16.55 17.92 41.25
CA SER A 411 16.54 19.32 40.81
C SER A 411 16.55 19.47 39.29
N ALA A 412 17.14 18.54 38.53
CA ALA A 412 17.09 18.57 37.06
C ALA A 412 15.67 18.31 36.55
N TRP A 413 14.99 17.33 37.14
CA TRP A 413 13.59 17.02 36.83
C TRP A 413 12.65 18.14 37.27
N ALA A 414 12.86 18.73 38.45
CA ALA A 414 12.06 19.87 38.91
C ALA A 414 12.17 21.09 37.97
N LEU A 415 13.36 21.34 37.40
CA LEU A 415 13.49 22.33 36.34
C LEU A 415 12.61 21.94 35.15
N LEU A 416 12.76 20.75 34.58
CA LEU A 416 11.92 20.30 33.45
C LEU A 416 10.41 20.39 33.76
N ASP A 417 9.99 19.98 34.94
CA ASP A 417 8.60 20.07 35.41
C ASP A 417 8.10 21.52 35.40
N ALA A 418 8.89 22.48 35.91
CA ALA A 418 8.56 23.89 35.83
C ALA A 418 8.48 24.40 34.37
N GLY A 419 9.34 23.90 33.48
CA GLY A 419 9.29 24.23 32.05
C GLY A 419 8.02 23.72 31.37
N ALA A 420 7.61 22.48 31.68
CA ALA A 420 6.37 21.90 31.21
C ALA A 420 5.15 22.68 31.74
N MET A 421 5.11 23.01 33.04
CA MET A 421 4.05 23.83 33.65
C MET A 421 3.93 25.20 32.97
N ALA A 422 5.05 25.86 32.65
CA ALA A 422 5.04 27.12 31.93
C ALA A 422 4.41 26.99 30.52
N LYS A 423 4.73 25.91 29.79
CA LYS A 423 4.11 25.62 28.48
C LYS A 423 2.60 25.33 28.57
N GLU A 424 2.15 24.77 29.69
CA GLU A 424 0.72 24.58 30.01
C GLU A 424 0.00 25.88 30.42
N GLY A 425 0.71 27.02 30.52
CA GLY A 425 0.17 28.30 31.01
C GLY A 425 0.08 28.39 32.54
N ARG A 426 0.65 27.43 33.27
CA ARG A 426 0.69 27.37 34.74
C ARG A 426 1.95 28.04 35.29
N GLU A 427 2.19 29.28 34.86
CA GLU A 427 3.43 30.01 35.18
C GLU A 427 3.61 30.27 36.69
N LYS A 428 2.51 30.48 37.43
CA LYS A 428 2.55 30.67 38.88
C LYS A 428 3.01 29.42 39.63
N ASP A 429 2.44 28.28 39.29
CA ASP A 429 2.83 26.98 39.86
C ASP A 429 4.30 26.66 39.53
N ALA A 430 4.72 26.98 38.30
CA ALA A 430 6.10 26.81 37.87
C ALA A 430 7.06 27.69 38.69
N ALA A 431 6.72 28.96 38.91
CA ALA A 431 7.51 29.87 39.72
C ALA A 431 7.59 29.41 41.19
N GLU A 432 6.48 28.98 41.78
CA GLU A 432 6.44 28.45 43.15
C GLU A 432 7.31 27.20 43.30
N LEU A 433 7.27 26.28 42.33
CA LEU A 433 8.16 25.12 42.30
C LEU A 433 9.62 25.56 42.27
N LEU A 434 9.97 26.49 41.38
CA LEU A 434 11.34 27.00 41.23
C LEU A 434 11.83 27.77 42.46
N GLU A 435 10.97 28.44 43.21
CA GLU A 435 11.35 29.14 44.45
C GLU A 435 11.69 28.17 45.59
N ASN A 436 11.07 26.98 45.60
CA ASN A 436 11.20 26.01 46.68
C ASN A 436 12.26 24.93 46.43
N ILE A 437 12.77 24.78 45.20
CA ILE A 437 13.78 23.75 44.89
C ILE A 437 15.20 24.21 45.27
N LYS A 438 15.99 23.27 45.80
CA LYS A 438 17.43 23.49 46.05
C LYS A 438 18.25 22.96 44.88
N CYS A 439 19.11 23.79 44.34
CA CYS A 439 19.94 23.46 43.18
C CYS A 439 21.43 23.49 43.53
N ASP A 440 22.22 22.68 42.84
CA ASP A 440 23.67 22.89 42.72
C ASP A 440 23.95 24.14 41.87
N PRO A 441 25.20 24.67 41.84
CA PRO A 441 25.51 25.91 41.14
C PRO A 441 25.13 25.93 39.64
N VAL A 442 25.25 24.81 38.92
CA VAL A 442 24.89 24.75 37.49
C VAL A 442 23.38 24.90 37.32
N ARG A 443 22.61 24.16 38.11
CA ARG A 443 21.14 24.22 38.07
C ARG A 443 20.58 25.49 38.67
N GLU A 444 21.29 26.11 39.61
CA GLU A 444 20.93 27.40 40.19
C GLU A 444 20.95 28.51 39.13
N SER A 445 21.96 28.51 38.26
CA SER A 445 22.01 29.40 37.10
C SER A 445 20.76 29.26 36.21
N ILE A 446 20.36 28.03 35.91
CA ILE A 446 19.16 27.74 35.09
C ILE A 446 17.88 28.17 35.83
N ARG A 447 17.76 27.82 37.12
CA ARG A 447 16.61 28.16 37.97
C ARG A 447 16.37 29.66 38.01
N LEU A 448 17.42 30.44 38.26
CA LEU A 448 17.36 31.90 38.29
C LEU A 448 16.99 32.49 36.92
N ALA A 449 17.55 31.95 35.83
CA ALA A 449 17.24 32.40 34.49
C ALA A 449 15.78 32.11 34.08
N ARG A 450 15.22 30.97 34.51
CA ARG A 450 13.81 30.63 34.28
C ARG A 450 12.86 31.51 35.09
N LEU A 451 13.17 31.77 36.36
CA LEU A 451 12.44 32.74 37.19
C LEU A 451 12.46 34.15 36.56
N ALA A 452 13.59 34.55 35.98
CA ALA A 452 13.68 35.82 35.26
C ALA A 452 12.78 35.86 34.03
N ALA A 453 12.77 34.78 33.24
CA ALA A 453 11.91 34.65 32.06
C ALA A 453 10.42 34.73 32.41
N MET A 454 10.00 34.14 33.53
CA MET A 454 8.62 34.22 34.03
C MET A 454 8.29 35.62 34.57
N ALA A 455 9.24 36.31 35.20
CA ALA A 455 9.01 37.62 35.81
C ALA A 455 9.11 38.80 34.83
N VAL A 456 9.63 38.61 33.61
CA VAL A 456 10.02 39.72 32.72
C VAL A 456 8.88 40.66 32.34
N ARG A 457 7.66 40.12 32.19
CA ARG A 457 6.46 40.90 31.84
C ARG A 457 5.94 41.72 33.02
N ASP A 458 5.97 41.14 34.22
CA ASP A 458 5.40 41.75 35.43
C ASP A 458 6.39 42.65 36.19
N ASP A 459 7.66 42.26 36.24
CA ASP A 459 8.73 42.95 36.95
C ASP A 459 10.06 42.88 36.16
N PRO A 460 10.24 43.77 35.16
CA PRO A 460 11.45 43.79 34.33
C PRO A 460 12.73 44.09 35.12
N GLY A 461 12.61 44.81 36.24
CA GLY A 461 13.74 45.12 37.13
C GLY A 461 14.23 43.88 37.88
N LYS A 462 13.30 43.12 38.47
CA LYS A 462 13.59 41.82 39.09
C LYS A 462 14.15 40.84 38.06
N ALA A 463 13.57 40.76 36.86
CA ALA A 463 14.06 39.90 35.80
C ALA A 463 15.52 40.20 35.42
N ALA A 464 15.89 41.47 35.22
CA ALA A 464 17.26 41.86 34.93
C ALA A 464 18.24 41.50 36.09
N SER A 465 17.80 41.69 37.33
CA SER A 465 18.59 41.31 38.52
C SER A 465 18.80 39.79 38.61
N LEU A 466 17.76 39.01 38.32
CA LEU A 466 17.82 37.55 38.31
C LEU A 466 18.72 37.02 37.20
N ILE A 467 18.69 37.61 36.00
CA ILE A 467 19.63 37.25 34.90
C ILE A 467 21.07 37.53 35.31
N ALA A 468 21.37 38.68 35.91
CA ALA A 468 22.73 38.97 36.38
C ALA A 468 23.23 37.89 37.36
N LYS A 469 22.41 37.52 38.35
CA LYS A 469 22.72 36.44 39.30
C LYS A 469 22.85 35.07 38.63
N ALA A 470 22.00 34.78 37.64
CA ALA A 470 22.05 33.53 36.88
C ALA A 470 23.39 33.38 36.14
N LEU A 471 23.83 34.44 35.46
CA LEU A 471 25.09 34.46 34.71
C LEU A 471 26.32 34.47 35.62
N GLU A 472 26.23 35.08 36.80
CA GLU A 472 27.27 34.97 37.84
C GLU A 472 27.37 33.54 38.41
N ALA A 473 26.24 32.90 38.69
CA ALA A 473 26.19 31.54 39.23
C ALA A 473 26.71 30.49 38.22
N GLY A 474 26.49 30.72 36.92
CA GLY A 474 26.84 29.78 35.86
C GLY A 474 27.27 30.44 34.55
N PRO A 475 28.47 31.04 34.47
CA PRO A 475 28.93 31.79 33.29
C PRO A 475 29.23 30.91 32.06
N ARG A 476 29.08 29.58 32.18
CA ARG A 476 29.30 28.60 31.10
C ARG A 476 28.11 27.68 30.89
N VAL A 477 26.92 28.08 31.36
CA VAL A 477 25.70 27.31 31.22
C VAL A 477 24.92 27.81 30.00
N ALA A 478 24.94 27.04 28.91
CA ALA A 478 24.34 27.45 27.64
C ALA A 478 22.85 27.80 27.78
N GLU A 479 22.09 27.01 28.53
CA GLU A 479 20.66 27.25 28.75
C GLU A 479 20.37 28.59 29.46
N ALA A 480 21.20 28.98 30.43
CA ALA A 480 21.07 30.27 31.10
C ALA A 480 21.30 31.43 30.13
N HIS A 481 22.24 31.31 29.19
CA HIS A 481 22.45 32.28 28.13
C HIS A 481 21.31 32.30 27.10
N ILE A 482 20.68 31.17 26.79
CA ILE A 482 19.47 31.13 25.94
C ILE A 482 18.35 31.96 26.60
N LEU A 483 18.08 31.69 27.88
CA LEU A 483 17.04 32.36 28.64
C LEU A 483 17.36 33.86 28.86
N ALA A 484 18.63 34.20 29.10
CA ALA A 484 19.07 35.59 29.16
C ALA A 484 18.83 36.33 27.83
N GLY A 485 19.12 35.67 26.70
CA GLY A 485 18.83 36.22 25.37
C GLY A 485 17.34 36.53 25.18
N MET A 486 16.46 35.60 25.59
CA MET A 486 15.01 35.79 25.55
C MET A 486 14.55 36.93 26.47
N VAL A 487 15.05 37.00 27.70
CA VAL A 487 14.71 38.08 28.64
C VAL A 487 15.18 39.43 28.10
N PHE A 488 16.40 39.54 27.57
CA PHE A 488 16.88 40.78 26.98
C PHE A 488 16.09 41.19 25.74
N GLU A 489 15.65 40.24 24.91
CA GLU A 489 14.78 40.51 23.79
C GLU A 489 13.44 41.12 24.24
N GLU A 490 12.80 40.55 25.26
CA GLU A 490 11.56 41.10 25.82
C GLU A 490 11.75 42.47 26.47
N LEU A 491 12.93 42.73 27.02
CA LEU A 491 13.31 44.05 27.54
C LEU A 491 13.68 45.07 26.45
N GLY A 492 13.62 44.71 25.16
CA GLY A 492 14.01 45.56 24.04
C GLY A 492 15.53 45.76 23.89
N LYS A 493 16.34 44.98 24.61
CA LYS A 493 17.80 45.01 24.58
C LYS A 493 18.34 44.07 23.49
N THR A 494 18.06 44.43 22.24
CA THR A 494 18.34 43.58 21.07
C THR A 494 19.82 43.21 20.91
N GLN A 495 20.76 44.11 21.23
CA GLN A 495 22.19 43.83 21.08
C GLN A 495 22.68 42.82 22.12
N GLU A 496 22.27 42.99 23.37
CA GLU A 496 22.54 42.06 24.46
C GLU A 496 21.92 40.69 24.16
N ALA A 497 20.67 40.66 23.69
CA ALA A 497 20.01 39.42 23.29
C ALA A 497 20.79 38.63 22.22
N PHE A 498 21.25 39.32 21.17
CA PHE A 498 22.09 38.73 20.13
C PHE A 498 23.42 38.20 20.70
N ALA A 499 24.06 38.94 21.61
CA ALA A 499 25.30 38.53 22.24
C ALA A 499 25.12 37.26 23.08
N GLU A 500 24.07 37.18 23.90
CA GLU A 500 23.78 36.04 24.77
C GLU A 500 23.43 34.77 23.95
N HIS A 501 22.60 34.87 22.92
CA HIS A 501 22.35 33.75 22.02
C HIS A 501 23.63 33.27 21.32
N GLY A 502 24.52 34.19 20.92
CA GLY A 502 25.83 33.86 20.38
C GLY A 502 26.76 33.17 21.39
N ILE A 503 26.68 33.49 22.68
CA ILE A 503 27.40 32.78 23.74
C ILE A 503 26.83 31.37 23.93
N ALA A 504 25.50 31.22 24.04
CA ALA A 504 24.85 29.92 24.18
C ALA A 504 25.26 28.93 23.08
N MET A 505 25.22 29.37 21.82
CA MET A 505 25.61 28.54 20.68
C MET A 505 27.09 28.14 20.70
N ARG A 506 27.98 28.99 21.23
CA ARG A 506 29.41 28.67 21.39
C ARG A 506 29.67 27.69 22.54
N LEU A 507 28.88 27.80 23.62
CA LEU A 507 28.97 26.88 24.77
C LEU A 507 28.42 25.48 24.43
N ALA A 508 27.39 25.40 23.60
CA ALA A 508 26.76 24.16 23.17
C ALA A 508 26.69 24.04 21.63
N PRO A 509 27.83 23.87 20.93
CA PRO A 509 27.86 23.90 19.46
C PRO A 509 27.13 22.72 18.78
N ARG A 510 26.88 21.64 19.54
CA ARG A 510 26.15 20.45 19.11
C ARG A 510 24.69 20.45 19.55
N ASP A 511 24.23 21.48 20.25
CA ASP A 511 22.83 21.62 20.62
C ASP A 511 22.04 22.27 19.47
N PRO A 512 21.10 21.56 18.83
CA PRO A 512 20.28 22.12 17.77
C PRO A 512 19.37 23.25 18.27
N PHE A 513 18.96 23.25 19.54
CA PHE A 513 18.08 24.28 20.11
C PHE A 513 18.78 25.62 20.24
N ALA A 514 20.01 25.67 20.76
CA ALA A 514 20.78 26.92 20.82
C ALA A 514 20.95 27.61 19.45
N ARG A 515 21.18 26.82 18.39
CA ARG A 515 21.29 27.34 17.02
C ARG A 515 19.94 27.84 16.49
N ASP A 516 18.87 27.09 16.76
CA ASP A 516 17.51 27.47 16.39
C ASP A 516 17.08 28.79 17.02
N ARG A 517 17.34 28.96 18.32
CA ARG A 517 17.01 30.19 19.07
C ARG A 517 17.66 31.41 18.46
N MET A 518 18.94 31.30 18.10
CA MET A 518 19.66 32.38 17.41
C MET A 518 19.10 32.64 16.00
N ALA A 519 18.75 31.59 15.26
CA ALA A 519 18.20 31.72 13.92
C ALA A 519 16.80 32.36 13.92
N ASP A 520 15.92 31.93 14.82
CA ASP A 520 14.61 32.53 15.06
C ASP A 520 14.73 34.00 15.49
N PHE A 521 15.66 34.30 16.41
CA PHE A 521 15.96 35.68 16.81
C PHE A 521 16.33 36.55 15.60
N CYS A 522 17.24 36.07 14.74
CA CYS A 522 17.63 36.80 13.53
C CYS A 522 16.42 37.03 12.61
N CYS A 523 15.59 36.02 12.39
CA CYS A 523 14.41 36.12 11.52
C CYS A 523 13.33 37.07 12.09
N ARG A 524 13.08 37.07 13.41
CA ARG A 524 12.15 38.02 14.06
C ARG A 524 12.61 39.47 13.94
N HIS A 525 13.92 39.70 13.79
CA HIS A 525 14.52 41.02 13.56
C HIS A 525 14.80 41.33 12.07
N GLY A 526 14.22 40.56 11.14
CA GLY A 526 14.35 40.77 9.69
C GLY A 526 15.72 40.39 9.11
N GLN A 527 16.63 39.83 9.90
CA GLN A 527 17.96 39.37 9.48
C GLN A 527 17.89 37.95 8.89
N TYR A 528 17.03 37.76 7.89
CA TYR A 528 16.73 36.44 7.32
C TYR A 528 17.98 35.72 6.79
N ALA A 529 18.94 36.43 6.20
CA ALA A 529 20.13 35.80 5.64
C ALA A 529 20.99 35.11 6.70
N GLN A 530 21.08 35.73 7.88
CA GLN A 530 21.81 35.16 9.01
C GLN A 530 21.06 33.98 9.63
N GLY A 531 19.73 34.11 9.82
CA GLY A 531 18.91 33.03 10.35
C GLY A 531 18.89 31.78 9.45
N VAL A 532 18.68 31.96 8.14
CA VAL A 532 18.70 30.87 7.16
C VAL A 532 20.06 30.20 7.07
N LYS A 533 21.15 30.97 7.16
CA LYS A 533 22.51 30.41 7.20
C LYS A 533 22.71 29.52 8.43
N LEU A 534 22.22 29.94 9.59
CA LEU A 534 22.28 29.14 10.82
C LEU A 534 21.49 27.85 10.65
N TRP A 535 20.26 27.86 10.14
CA TRP A 535 19.54 26.60 9.89
C TRP A 535 20.21 25.72 8.84
N TYR A 536 20.79 26.31 7.78
CA TYR A 536 21.56 25.58 6.77
C TYR A 536 22.74 24.82 7.40
N GLU A 537 23.49 25.48 8.29
CA GLU A 537 24.55 24.84 9.06
C GLU A 537 24.00 23.76 10.02
N GLY A 538 22.81 24.00 10.57
CA GLY A 538 22.07 23.10 11.46
C GLY A 538 21.42 21.90 10.78
N LEU A 539 21.38 21.82 9.45
CA LEU A 539 20.94 20.61 8.74
C LEU A 539 21.90 19.43 8.95
N ARG A 540 23.17 19.73 9.27
CA ARG A 540 24.17 18.72 9.56
C ARG A 540 23.95 18.13 10.96
N PRO A 541 23.95 16.80 11.11
CA PRO A 541 23.77 16.12 12.39
C PRO A 541 24.80 16.52 13.46
N PRO A 542 24.41 16.61 14.74
CA PRO A 542 23.05 16.42 15.25
C PRO A 542 22.10 17.56 14.81
N SER A 543 20.93 17.17 14.31
CA SER A 543 19.94 18.06 13.68
C SER A 543 18.55 17.69 14.20
N MET A 544 17.62 18.64 14.10
CA MET A 544 16.19 18.45 14.37
C MET A 544 15.37 18.75 13.13
N ASP A 545 14.19 18.15 13.03
CA ASP A 545 13.27 18.29 11.91
C ASP A 545 12.71 19.73 11.77
N PHE A 546 12.53 20.46 12.88
CA PHE A 546 12.15 21.88 12.83
C PHE A 546 13.17 22.75 12.07
N ALA A 547 14.47 22.42 12.14
CA ALA A 547 15.49 23.21 11.45
C ALA A 547 15.36 23.03 9.93
N TRP A 548 14.92 21.85 9.50
CA TRP A 548 14.65 21.55 8.10
C TRP A 548 13.42 22.29 7.59
N THR A 549 12.30 22.27 8.32
CA THR A 549 11.08 22.99 7.87
C THR A 549 11.33 24.48 7.81
N LYS A 550 11.98 25.06 8.82
CA LYS A 550 12.35 26.49 8.83
C LYS A 550 13.31 26.83 7.71
N TYR A 551 14.38 26.04 7.50
CA TYR A 551 15.30 26.23 6.39
C TYR A 551 14.58 26.23 5.04
N LEU A 552 13.78 25.20 4.76
CA LEU A 552 13.08 25.01 3.49
C LEU A 552 12.01 26.09 3.25
N PHE A 553 11.36 26.57 4.31
CA PHE A 553 10.43 27.68 4.23
C PHE A 553 11.15 28.98 3.89
N TRP A 554 12.10 29.38 4.73
CA TRP A 554 12.73 30.68 4.61
C TRP A 554 13.62 30.78 3.36
N THR A 555 14.19 29.66 2.89
CA THR A 555 14.92 29.66 1.63
C THR A 555 14.05 29.91 0.40
N ARG A 556 12.75 29.66 0.53
CA ARG A 556 11.75 29.81 -0.53
C ARG A 556 11.08 31.18 -0.52
N VAL A 557 11.04 31.80 0.66
CA VAL A 557 10.25 33.02 0.90
C VAL A 557 11.13 34.27 1.03
N ALA A 558 12.25 34.19 1.74
CA ALA A 558 13.06 35.38 2.05
C ALA A 558 14.45 35.38 1.44
N VAL A 559 15.18 34.26 1.49
CA VAL A 559 16.61 34.24 1.13
C VAL A 559 16.97 33.00 0.34
N ARG A 560 17.49 33.14 -0.88
CA ARG A 560 18.01 31.97 -1.58
C ARG A 560 19.32 31.51 -0.93
N MET A 561 19.33 30.31 -0.37
CA MET A 561 20.49 29.66 0.24
C MET A 561 20.75 28.31 -0.45
N GLY A 562 22.00 27.84 -0.43
CA GLY A 562 22.47 26.70 -1.23
C GLY A 562 21.63 25.43 -1.09
N GLU A 563 21.67 24.54 -2.09
CA GLU A 563 20.88 23.30 -2.02
C GLU A 563 21.22 22.44 -0.79
N VAL A 564 20.25 21.65 -0.36
CA VAL A 564 20.47 20.67 0.71
C VAL A 564 21.60 19.73 0.29
N PRO A 565 22.67 19.59 1.11
CA PRO A 565 23.80 18.75 0.76
C PRO A 565 23.39 17.32 0.41
N GLN A 566 24.00 16.78 -0.65
CA GLN A 566 23.67 15.44 -1.14
C GLN A 566 23.83 14.38 -0.03
N GLY A 567 22.82 13.54 0.12
CA GLY A 567 22.82 12.44 1.10
C GLY A 567 22.38 12.82 2.51
N LEU A 568 22.07 14.10 2.78
CA LEU A 568 21.36 14.47 3.99
C LEU A 568 19.86 14.22 3.84
N GLU A 569 19.24 13.71 4.90
CA GLU A 569 17.80 13.50 5.01
C GLU A 569 17.30 14.12 6.31
N PRO A 570 16.03 14.58 6.36
CA PRO A 570 15.45 15.05 7.60
C PRO A 570 15.54 13.97 8.69
N PRO A 571 15.92 14.34 9.93
CA PRO A 571 15.98 13.42 11.05
C PRO A 571 14.56 12.97 11.47
N PRO A 572 14.41 11.86 12.18
CA PRO A 572 13.09 11.40 12.63
C PRO A 572 12.47 12.38 13.63
N GLY A 573 11.18 12.64 13.50
CA GLY A 573 10.43 13.51 14.39
C GLY A 573 9.05 13.86 13.84
N PRO A 574 8.23 14.62 14.60
CA PRO A 574 6.87 14.97 14.20
C PRO A 574 6.80 15.80 12.90
N LEU A 575 7.82 16.60 12.60
CA LEU A 575 7.89 17.48 11.42
C LEU A 575 8.63 16.84 10.24
N GLU A 576 9.22 15.64 10.41
CA GLU A 576 9.90 14.89 9.34
C GLU A 576 9.03 14.72 8.08
N PRO A 577 7.72 14.37 8.17
CA PRO A 577 6.88 14.21 6.99
C PRO A 577 6.69 15.52 6.23
N LEU A 578 6.63 16.65 6.94
CA LEU A 578 6.50 17.98 6.33
C LEU A 578 7.81 18.38 5.64
N ALA A 579 8.97 18.20 6.30
CA ALA A 579 10.27 18.47 5.70
C ALA A 579 10.50 17.62 4.45
N ALA A 580 10.18 16.33 4.50
CA ALA A 580 10.26 15.42 3.37
C ALA A 580 9.35 15.86 2.21
N PHE A 581 8.13 16.31 2.51
CA PHE A 581 7.22 16.87 1.50
C PHE A 581 7.78 18.14 0.86
N MET A 582 8.26 19.10 1.65
CA MET A 582 8.80 20.37 1.17
C MET A 582 10.01 20.19 0.24
N LEU A 583 10.83 19.17 0.46
CA LEU A 583 11.93 18.79 -0.44
C LEU A 583 11.46 18.37 -1.84
N THR A 584 10.22 17.92 -1.97
CA THR A 584 9.65 17.49 -3.26
C THR A 584 9.01 18.64 -4.06
N LEU A 585 8.88 19.83 -3.46
CA LEU A 585 8.19 20.96 -4.09
C LEU A 585 9.02 21.56 -5.25
N PRO A 586 8.46 21.63 -6.48
CA PRO A 586 9.15 22.22 -7.63
C PRO A 586 9.57 23.67 -7.37
N PRO A 587 10.78 24.12 -7.76
CA PRO A 587 11.33 25.44 -7.39
C PRO A 587 10.40 26.64 -7.62
N GLU A 588 9.56 26.56 -8.64
CA GLU A 588 8.62 27.61 -9.08
C GLU A 588 7.32 27.69 -8.27
N ARG A 589 6.97 26.64 -7.52
CA ARG A 589 5.73 26.59 -6.72
C ARG A 589 6.02 26.85 -5.26
N PHE A 590 5.09 27.48 -4.54
CA PHE A 590 5.16 27.55 -3.08
C PHE A 590 4.60 26.30 -2.41
N TRP A 591 3.56 25.70 -2.99
CA TRP A 591 2.85 24.58 -2.36
C TRP A 591 2.18 23.63 -3.36
N ASP A 592 1.85 22.42 -2.91
CA ASP A 592 1.03 21.43 -3.62
C ASP A 592 -0.04 20.82 -2.68
N SER A 593 -1.27 21.34 -2.74
CA SER A 593 -2.36 20.89 -1.88
C SER A 593 -2.75 19.44 -2.13
N SER A 594 -2.69 18.95 -3.38
CA SER A 594 -3.05 17.57 -3.71
C SER A 594 -2.03 16.57 -3.17
N GLY A 595 -0.74 16.92 -3.24
CA GLY A 595 0.33 16.11 -2.66
C GLY A 595 0.29 16.05 -1.14
N PHE A 596 -0.07 17.17 -0.48
CA PHE A 596 -0.07 17.27 0.98
C PHE A 596 -1.29 16.63 1.66
N HIS A 597 -2.44 16.52 0.98
CA HIS A 597 -3.69 16.05 1.60
C HIS A 597 -3.55 14.71 2.36
N ARG A 598 -2.87 13.72 1.76
CA ARG A 598 -2.61 12.42 2.42
C ARG A 598 -1.72 12.51 3.66
N ILE A 599 -0.83 13.51 3.71
CA ILE A 599 0.05 13.76 4.86
C ILE A 599 -0.77 14.41 5.97
N ALA A 600 -1.59 15.41 5.63
CA ALA A 600 -2.51 16.05 6.56
C ALA A 600 -3.52 15.07 7.18
N ASP A 601 -4.05 14.12 6.40
CA ASP A 601 -4.96 13.09 6.92
C ASP A 601 -4.30 12.19 7.98
N ARG A 602 -3.01 11.88 7.80
CA ARG A 602 -2.24 11.05 8.72
C ARG A 602 -1.69 11.84 9.91
N TYR A 603 -1.37 13.11 9.70
CA TYR A 603 -0.74 14.00 10.67
C TYR A 603 -1.48 15.36 10.70
N PRO A 604 -2.69 15.42 11.29
CA PRO A 604 -3.54 16.62 11.22
C PRO A 604 -2.89 17.87 11.81
N HIS A 605 -2.05 17.71 12.83
CA HIS A 605 -1.32 18.80 13.47
C HIS A 605 -0.39 19.56 12.51
N LEU A 606 0.06 18.94 11.41
CA LEU A 606 0.91 19.62 10.42
C LEU A 606 0.14 20.67 9.61
N ALA A 607 -1.17 20.51 9.44
CA ALA A 607 -1.99 21.48 8.70
C ALA A 607 -2.08 22.83 9.43
N ALA A 608 -1.92 22.83 10.75
CA ALA A 608 -1.97 24.01 11.61
C ALA A 608 -0.65 24.80 11.67
N ARG A 609 0.39 24.39 10.93
CA ARG A 609 1.71 25.01 10.97
C ARG A 609 1.78 26.32 10.19
N GLN A 610 2.57 27.28 10.69
CA GLN A 610 2.85 28.56 10.00
C GLN A 610 3.50 28.34 8.63
N GLU A 611 4.42 27.38 8.50
CA GLU A 611 5.04 27.04 7.21
C GLU A 611 3.98 26.67 6.15
N VAL A 612 3.01 25.83 6.57
CA VAL A 612 1.96 25.32 5.69
C VAL A 612 0.99 26.41 5.32
N HIS A 613 0.56 27.21 6.30
CA HIS A 613 -0.34 28.34 6.08
C HIS A 613 0.25 29.34 5.07
N TRP A 614 1.48 29.81 5.31
CA TRP A 614 2.13 30.80 4.45
C TRP A 614 2.42 30.29 3.04
N LEU A 615 2.92 29.06 2.89
CA LEU A 615 3.19 28.51 1.57
C LEU A 615 1.92 28.26 0.76
N ARG A 616 0.84 27.80 1.41
CA ARG A 616 -0.48 27.68 0.78
C ARG A 616 -1.01 29.03 0.34
N LEU A 617 -0.98 30.02 1.24
CA LEU A 617 -1.42 31.37 0.94
C LEU A 617 -0.68 31.97 -0.25
N LEU A 618 0.66 31.88 -0.26
CA LEU A 618 1.48 32.38 -1.36
C LEU A 618 1.19 31.65 -2.68
N GLU A 619 0.94 30.34 -2.67
CA GLU A 619 0.55 29.59 -3.87
C GLU A 619 -0.83 30.01 -4.40
N VAL A 620 -1.78 30.26 -3.51
CA VAL A 620 -3.13 30.73 -3.86
C VAL A 620 -3.06 32.14 -4.46
N LEU A 621 -2.27 33.04 -3.88
CA LEU A 621 -2.03 34.39 -4.42
C LEU A 621 -1.32 34.33 -5.78
N ARG A 622 -0.30 33.47 -5.94
CA ARG A 622 0.42 33.24 -7.20
C ARG A 622 -0.51 32.78 -8.33
N THR A 623 -1.61 32.10 -7.99
CA THR A 623 -2.57 31.55 -8.95
C THR A 623 -3.83 32.42 -9.13
N GLY A 624 -3.87 33.61 -8.53
CA GLY A 624 -4.98 34.57 -8.67
C GLY A 624 -6.31 34.11 -8.04
N ARG A 625 -6.26 33.19 -7.06
CA ARG A 625 -7.45 32.62 -6.40
C ARG A 625 -7.86 33.44 -5.17
N ASP A 626 -8.26 34.69 -5.39
CA ASP A 626 -8.51 35.68 -4.34
C ASP A 626 -9.57 35.25 -3.30
N ILE A 627 -10.60 34.51 -3.71
CA ILE A 627 -11.65 33.99 -2.79
C ILE A 627 -11.05 33.00 -1.78
N GLU A 628 -10.18 32.11 -2.23
CA GLU A 628 -9.51 31.14 -1.36
C GLU A 628 -8.46 31.83 -0.48
N ALA A 629 -7.75 32.83 -1.00
CA ALA A 629 -6.82 33.64 -0.22
C ALA A 629 -7.54 34.36 0.93
N ARG A 630 -8.72 34.95 0.64
CA ARG A 630 -9.58 35.55 1.66
C ARG A 630 -9.95 34.54 2.75
N TRP A 631 -10.32 33.32 2.37
CA TRP A 631 -10.71 32.28 3.33
C TRP A 631 -9.53 31.92 4.26
N LEU A 632 -8.34 31.69 3.70
CA LEU A 632 -7.14 31.38 4.47
C LEU A 632 -6.79 32.50 5.45
N LEU A 633 -6.84 33.76 5.00
CA LEU A 633 -6.52 34.94 5.80
C LEU A 633 -7.57 35.29 6.87
N SER A 634 -8.83 34.87 6.69
CA SER A 634 -9.93 35.26 7.58
C SER A 634 -10.28 34.20 8.63
N PHE A 635 -10.14 32.90 8.29
CA PHE A 635 -10.72 31.82 9.10
C PHE A 635 -9.69 30.80 9.61
N GLU A 636 -8.50 30.72 9.01
CA GLU A 636 -7.47 29.76 9.46
C GLU A 636 -6.62 30.31 10.64
N ARG A 637 -6.99 31.47 11.19
CA ARG A 637 -6.22 32.25 12.19
C ARG A 637 -6.39 31.80 13.64
N GLU A 638 -7.39 30.96 13.97
CA GLU A 638 -7.78 30.69 15.36
C GLU A 638 -6.59 30.32 16.27
N GLY A 639 -6.21 31.28 17.14
CA GLY A 639 -5.24 31.11 18.23
C GLY A 639 -3.75 31.08 17.89
N ARG A 640 -3.31 31.43 16.67
CA ARG A 640 -1.87 31.37 16.29
C ARG A 640 -1.23 32.73 16.03
N ASP A 641 -0.01 32.90 16.55
CA ASP A 641 0.89 34.00 16.19
C ASP A 641 1.36 33.90 14.74
N SER A 642 1.16 34.97 13.97
CA SER A 642 1.67 35.11 12.61
C SER A 642 3.15 35.48 12.61
N TRP A 643 3.95 34.85 11.73
CA TRP A 643 5.34 35.25 11.50
C TRP A 643 5.50 36.66 10.92
N ASN A 644 4.47 37.19 10.26
CA ASN A 644 4.45 38.59 9.82
C ASN A 644 3.01 39.12 9.80
N PRO A 645 2.49 39.60 10.94
CA PRO A 645 1.10 40.05 11.05
C PRO A 645 0.79 41.27 10.17
N HIS A 646 1.78 42.13 9.94
CA HIS A 646 1.63 43.32 9.10
C HIS A 646 1.47 42.93 7.63
N LEU A 647 2.25 41.96 7.14
CA LEU A 647 2.09 41.42 5.79
C LEU A 647 0.74 40.71 5.65
N GLU A 648 0.38 39.84 6.60
CA GLU A 648 -0.87 39.08 6.55
C GLU A 648 -2.09 40.01 6.50
N THR A 649 -2.10 41.04 7.36
CA THR A 649 -3.12 42.09 7.36
C THR A 649 -3.16 42.81 6.02
N ALA A 650 -2.02 43.27 5.51
CA ALA A 650 -1.96 43.96 4.23
C ALA A 650 -2.47 43.10 3.06
N LEU A 651 -2.11 41.81 3.02
CA LEU A 651 -2.59 40.87 2.01
C LEU A 651 -4.12 40.71 2.08
N LEU A 652 -4.68 40.63 3.29
CA LEU A 652 -6.13 40.57 3.47
C LEU A 652 -6.80 41.86 2.96
N ARG A 653 -6.26 43.04 3.28
CA ARG A 653 -6.74 44.33 2.74
C ARG A 653 -6.74 44.34 1.22
N ILE A 654 -5.62 43.93 0.60
CA ILE A 654 -5.47 43.89 -0.86
C ILE A 654 -6.50 42.94 -1.50
N VAL A 655 -6.62 41.72 -0.98
CA VAL A 655 -7.56 40.71 -1.48
C VAL A 655 -9.01 41.20 -1.37
N LEU A 656 -9.36 41.84 -0.25
CA LEU A 656 -10.70 42.40 -0.08
C LEU A 656 -10.99 43.51 -1.07
N TYR A 657 -10.04 44.42 -1.28
CA TYR A 657 -10.22 45.49 -2.24
C TYR A 657 -10.45 44.92 -3.65
N ARG A 658 -9.69 43.89 -4.04
CA ARG A 658 -9.88 43.22 -5.34
C ARG A 658 -11.25 42.54 -5.47
N LEU A 659 -11.79 41.99 -4.38
CA LEU A 659 -13.09 41.30 -4.38
C LEU A 659 -14.29 42.24 -4.25
N THR A 660 -14.17 43.36 -3.53
CA THR A 660 -15.32 44.19 -3.11
C THR A 660 -15.19 45.68 -3.45
N GLY A 661 -14.01 46.14 -3.85
CA GLY A 661 -13.70 47.56 -4.02
C GLY A 661 -13.43 48.31 -2.71
N SER A 662 -13.36 47.61 -1.57
CA SER A 662 -13.08 48.21 -0.25
C SER A 662 -11.98 47.45 0.49
N LEU A 663 -11.12 48.17 1.21
CA LEU A 663 -10.11 47.57 2.10
C LEU A 663 -10.73 46.92 3.35
N GLY A 664 -12.04 47.08 3.57
CA GLY A 664 -12.79 46.51 4.69
C GLY A 664 -12.65 47.30 6.00
N PRO A 665 -13.65 47.31 6.90
CA PRO A 665 -13.63 48.11 8.12
C PRO A 665 -13.17 47.37 9.39
N PHE A 666 -12.79 46.09 9.30
CA PHE A 666 -12.46 45.32 10.51
C PHE A 666 -11.11 45.75 11.09
N GLU A 667 -11.06 45.82 12.42
CA GLU A 667 -9.81 45.84 13.16
C GLU A 667 -9.30 44.41 13.27
N VAL A 668 -8.10 44.18 12.75
CA VAL A 668 -7.36 42.98 13.09
C VAL A 668 -6.90 43.19 14.53
N GLU A 669 -7.55 42.54 15.51
CA GLU A 669 -7.08 42.52 16.89
C GLU A 669 -5.58 42.19 16.89
N SER A 670 -4.75 43.17 17.28
CA SER A 670 -3.33 42.94 17.51
C SER A 670 -3.20 42.28 18.88
N ALA A 671 -3.61 41.02 18.98
CA ALA A 671 -3.12 40.18 20.06
C ALA A 671 -1.58 40.21 20.02
N GLU A 672 -0.96 40.20 21.20
CA GLU A 672 0.49 40.34 21.44
C GLU A 672 1.33 39.61 20.38
N SER A 673 1.74 40.30 19.31
CA SER A 673 2.53 39.64 18.27
C SER A 673 3.98 39.49 18.72
N SER A 674 4.51 38.29 18.54
CA SER A 674 5.95 37.99 18.68
C SER A 674 6.82 38.62 17.59
N PHE A 675 6.23 39.22 16.54
CA PHE A 675 6.94 40.00 15.54
C PHE A 675 7.26 41.41 16.05
N ARG A 676 8.55 41.79 16.05
CA ARG A 676 9.03 43.08 16.59
C ARG A 676 9.44 44.11 15.52
N GLY A 677 9.30 43.78 14.23
CA GLY A 677 9.63 44.70 13.14
C GLY A 677 8.60 45.81 12.98
N GLN A 678 9.05 47.05 12.75
CA GLN A 678 8.14 48.14 12.37
C GLN A 678 7.54 47.87 10.97
N PRO A 679 6.24 48.15 10.75
CA PRO A 679 5.64 47.99 9.44
C PRO A 679 6.31 48.93 8.44
N HIS A 680 6.68 48.39 7.28
CA HIS A 680 7.16 49.22 6.18
C HIS A 680 6.11 50.30 5.83
N PRO A 681 6.50 51.54 5.47
CA PRO A 681 5.56 52.64 5.22
C PRO A 681 4.43 52.30 4.25
N PHE A 682 4.70 51.46 3.25
CA PHE A 682 3.68 50.95 2.33
C PHE A 682 2.58 50.12 3.01
N LEU A 683 2.94 49.20 3.91
CA LEU A 683 1.97 48.37 4.64
C LEU A 683 1.17 49.23 5.62
N ALA A 684 1.85 50.19 6.28
CA ALA A 684 1.19 51.15 7.15
C ALA A 684 0.22 52.07 6.39
N GLU A 685 0.54 52.45 5.16
CA GLU A 685 -0.34 53.25 4.30
C GLU A 685 -1.63 52.51 3.93
N LEU A 686 -1.55 51.21 3.59
CA LEU A 686 -2.75 50.40 3.35
C LEU A 686 -3.67 50.36 4.58
N GLU A 687 -3.09 50.24 5.77
CA GLU A 687 -3.86 50.22 7.01
C GLU A 687 -4.42 51.61 7.37
N ARG A 688 -3.67 52.68 7.09
CA ARG A 688 -4.15 54.06 7.26
C ARG A 688 -5.35 54.36 6.35
N GLN A 689 -5.29 53.92 5.10
CA GLN A 689 -6.38 54.09 4.14
C GLN A 689 -7.61 53.28 4.53
N ALA A 690 -7.44 52.05 5.04
CA ALA A 690 -8.56 51.24 5.52
C ALA A 690 -9.30 51.87 6.72
N ARG A 691 -8.57 52.63 7.56
CA ARG A 691 -9.13 53.35 8.72
C ARG A 691 -9.66 54.75 8.37
N GLY A 692 -9.32 55.26 7.20
CA GLY A 692 -9.74 56.57 6.73
C GLY A 692 -11.24 56.61 6.44
N SER A 693 -11.81 57.81 6.49
CA SER A 693 -13.21 58.05 6.11
C SER A 693 -13.39 58.19 4.59
N ASP A 694 -12.30 58.28 3.83
CA ASP A 694 -12.30 58.43 2.38
C ASP A 694 -12.37 57.05 1.70
N PRO A 695 -13.45 56.75 0.95
CA PRO A 695 -13.59 55.48 0.26
C PRO A 695 -12.65 55.32 -0.94
N ASP A 696 -12.09 56.42 -1.47
CA ASP A 696 -11.29 56.41 -2.70
C ASP A 696 -9.79 56.33 -2.40
N LEU A 697 -9.13 55.33 -2.98
CA LEU A 697 -7.67 55.20 -2.86
C LEU A 697 -6.95 56.24 -3.73
N PRO A 698 -5.83 56.81 -3.26
CA PRO A 698 -4.98 57.66 -4.09
C PRO A 698 -4.61 56.97 -5.41
N ALA A 699 -4.65 57.69 -6.53
CA ALA A 699 -4.49 57.11 -7.86
C ALA A 699 -3.26 56.17 -8.03
N PRO A 700 -2.05 56.51 -7.53
CA PRO A 700 -0.91 55.59 -7.61
C PRO A 700 -1.12 54.27 -6.84
N LEU A 701 -1.74 54.34 -5.66
CA LEU A 701 -2.05 53.17 -4.85
C LEU A 701 -3.16 52.33 -5.50
N LEU A 702 -4.19 52.97 -6.05
CA LEU A 702 -5.26 52.32 -6.79
C LEU A 702 -4.74 51.53 -7.99
N THR A 703 -3.85 52.13 -8.79
CA THR A 703 -3.21 51.46 -9.92
C THR A 703 -2.39 50.26 -9.46
N LEU A 704 -1.63 50.40 -8.37
CA LEU A 704 -0.82 49.31 -7.83
C LEU A 704 -1.69 48.17 -7.30
N VAL A 705 -2.72 48.44 -6.50
CA VAL A 705 -3.62 47.43 -5.91
C VAL A 705 -4.35 46.61 -6.99
N LYS A 706 -4.66 47.23 -8.13
CA LYS A 706 -5.24 46.53 -9.28
C LYS A 706 -4.22 45.70 -10.05
N SER A 707 -2.94 46.04 -10.01
CA SER A 707 -1.87 45.31 -10.73
C SER A 707 -1.54 43.97 -10.09
N ASP A 708 -1.06 43.01 -10.88
CA ASP A 708 -0.62 41.69 -10.39
C ASP A 708 0.69 41.77 -9.59
N PHE A 709 1.42 42.88 -9.70
CA PHE A 709 2.62 43.14 -8.92
C PHE A 709 2.35 43.47 -7.44
N ILE A 710 1.09 43.73 -7.04
CA ILE A 710 0.75 44.15 -5.67
C ILE A 710 1.21 43.17 -4.59
N TYR A 711 1.04 41.87 -4.82
CA TYR A 711 1.44 40.85 -3.85
C TYR A 711 2.96 40.74 -3.75
N ALA A 712 3.67 40.90 -4.88
CA ALA A 712 5.12 40.98 -4.90
C ALA A 712 5.62 42.23 -4.15
N ALA A 713 4.99 43.39 -4.36
CA ALA A 713 5.31 44.62 -3.63
C ALA A 713 5.08 44.47 -2.12
N ALA A 714 3.99 43.85 -1.70
CA ALA A 714 3.72 43.56 -0.29
C ALA A 714 4.78 42.63 0.32
N CYS A 715 5.16 41.56 -0.39
CA CYS A 715 6.24 40.66 0.05
C CYS A 715 7.59 41.38 0.14
N LEU A 716 7.94 42.26 -0.80
CA LEU A 716 9.17 43.06 -0.75
C LEU A 716 9.18 44.00 0.46
N ALA A 717 8.05 44.66 0.75
CA ALA A 717 7.90 45.51 1.93
C ALA A 717 8.05 44.73 3.24
N ALA A 718 7.71 43.45 3.23
CA ALA A 718 7.88 42.53 4.36
C ALA A 718 9.27 41.90 4.45
N GLY A 719 10.19 42.22 3.52
CA GLY A 719 11.52 41.62 3.46
C GLY A 719 11.55 40.20 2.90
N TRP A 720 10.55 39.82 2.09
CA TRP A 720 10.40 38.50 1.45
C TRP A 720 10.63 38.57 -0.07
N PRO A 721 11.85 38.92 -0.52
CA PRO A 721 12.14 39.15 -1.94
C PRO A 721 12.05 37.88 -2.79
N GLU A 722 12.40 36.72 -2.23
CA GLU A 722 12.30 35.44 -2.94
C GLU A 722 10.85 35.02 -3.20
N ALA A 723 9.93 35.35 -2.29
CA ALA A 723 8.50 35.20 -2.54
C ALA A 723 8.02 36.16 -3.63
N ALA A 724 8.47 37.41 -3.60
CA ALA A 724 8.09 38.41 -4.59
C ALA A 724 8.47 38.00 -6.03
N VAL A 725 9.69 37.49 -6.23
CA VAL A 725 10.15 36.99 -7.54
C VAL A 725 9.30 35.80 -8.01
N ARG A 726 8.93 34.88 -7.12
CA ARG A 726 8.08 33.73 -7.46
C ARG A 726 6.62 34.09 -7.71
N LEU A 727 6.12 35.15 -7.07
CA LEU A 727 4.78 35.69 -7.31
C LEU A 727 4.69 36.39 -8.67
N TYR A 728 5.82 36.88 -9.21
CA TYR A 728 5.86 37.68 -10.43
C TYR A 728 7.09 37.33 -11.31
N PRO A 729 7.18 36.11 -11.88
CA PRO A 729 8.42 35.58 -12.46
C PRO A 729 8.86 36.20 -13.79
N ASP A 730 7.93 36.58 -14.67
CA ASP A 730 8.23 36.80 -16.10
C ASP A 730 8.14 38.25 -16.57
N GLU A 731 7.83 39.19 -15.67
CA GLU A 731 7.52 40.58 -16.04
C GLU A 731 8.43 41.58 -15.33
N ASP A 732 8.69 42.70 -16.00
CA ASP A 732 9.29 43.87 -15.35
C ASP A 732 8.24 44.55 -14.47
N PRO A 733 8.62 45.08 -13.29
CA PRO A 733 7.70 45.81 -12.45
C PRO A 733 6.97 46.93 -13.23
N PRO A 734 5.65 47.10 -13.05
CA PRO A 734 4.88 48.08 -13.80
C PRO A 734 5.38 49.50 -13.54
N ALA A 735 5.19 50.41 -14.51
CA ALA A 735 5.63 51.80 -14.38
C ALA A 735 5.06 52.49 -13.12
N ALA A 736 3.82 52.14 -12.75
CA ALA A 736 3.13 52.63 -11.57
C ALA A 736 3.66 52.08 -10.24
N ALA A 737 4.54 51.07 -10.25
CA ALA A 737 5.16 50.57 -9.03
C ALA A 737 6.06 51.64 -8.39
N PRO A 738 6.15 51.70 -7.05
CA PRO A 738 7.09 52.57 -6.37
C PRO A 738 8.55 52.20 -6.68
N GLU A 739 9.45 53.18 -6.78
CA GLU A 739 10.87 52.94 -7.11
C GLU A 739 11.58 52.01 -6.10
N TRP A 740 11.23 52.08 -4.81
CA TRP A 740 11.76 51.17 -3.80
C TRP A 740 11.43 49.70 -4.13
N ALA A 741 10.21 49.42 -4.60
CA ALA A 741 9.77 48.07 -4.93
C ALA A 741 10.45 47.59 -6.21
N LYS A 742 10.56 48.45 -7.24
CA LYS A 742 11.28 48.12 -8.47
C LYS A 742 12.75 47.78 -8.21
N SER A 743 13.41 48.58 -7.37
CA SER A 743 14.81 48.38 -7.01
C SER A 743 15.03 47.04 -6.30
N LEU A 744 14.25 46.77 -5.24
CA LEU A 744 14.36 45.52 -4.48
C LEU A 744 14.04 44.30 -5.35
N PHE A 745 13.02 44.40 -6.21
CA PHE A 745 12.64 43.32 -7.12
C PHE A 745 13.77 42.98 -8.11
N ARG A 746 14.36 43.99 -8.77
CA ARG A 746 15.48 43.79 -9.71
C ARG A 746 16.70 43.20 -9.01
N GLN A 747 16.98 43.64 -7.79
CA GLN A 747 18.07 43.08 -6.97
C GLN A 747 17.83 41.60 -6.68
N ALA A 748 16.63 41.25 -6.21
CA ALA A 748 16.23 39.87 -5.94
C ALA A 748 16.34 38.98 -7.18
N ARG A 749 15.83 39.46 -8.32
CA ARG A 749 15.89 38.73 -9.60
C ARG A 749 17.33 38.54 -10.09
N THR A 750 18.20 39.53 -9.90
CA THR A 750 19.64 39.40 -10.23
C THR A 750 20.33 38.36 -9.35
N GLN A 751 20.00 38.32 -8.06
CA GLN A 751 20.51 37.30 -7.14
C GLN A 751 19.99 35.91 -7.49
N ALA A 752 18.71 35.78 -7.86
CA ALA A 752 18.12 34.53 -8.33
C ALA A 752 18.79 34.02 -9.62
N GLY A 753 19.09 34.90 -10.57
CA GLY A 753 19.78 34.55 -11.83
C GLY A 753 21.22 34.11 -11.63
N LYS A 754 21.96 34.71 -10.69
CA LYS A 754 23.34 34.31 -10.35
C LYS A 754 23.43 32.98 -9.62
N ALA A 755 22.43 32.64 -8.80
CA ALA A 755 22.37 31.37 -8.07
C ALA A 755 21.98 30.16 -8.95
N ASN A 756 21.45 30.38 -10.15
CA ASN A 756 21.13 29.34 -11.14
C ASN A 756 22.28 29.06 -12.13
N GLN A 757 23.45 29.67 -11.94
CA GLN A 757 24.65 29.34 -12.71
C GLN A 757 25.52 28.35 -11.89
N PRO A 758 25.94 27.22 -12.49
CA PRO A 758 26.61 26.12 -11.80
C PRO A 758 27.98 26.49 -11.22
#